data_AF-A0A1H5UPN3-F1
#
_entry.id   AF-A0A1H5UPN3-F1
#
_cell.length_a   1.000
_cell.length_b   1.000
_cell.length_c   1.000
_cell.angle_alpha   90.00
_cell.angle_beta   90.00
_cell.angle_gamma   90.00
#
_symmetry.space_group_name_H-M   'P 1'
#
loop_
_entity.id
_entity.type
_entity.pdbx_description
1 polymer ?
#
loop_
_entity_poly.entity_id
_entity_poly.type
_entity_poly.pdbx_seq_one_letter_code
_entity_poly.pdbx_strand_id
1 'polypeptide(L)'
;MANQGFPFADRADAGRRLASELIKRRIDDPVVLALPRGGVPVAAEVAEALGAPLDLVLVRKIGAPQNPEVALGAIVEGDPPEMVLNEDVMRRSGATQDYLRAERDRQLREMERRRERYLGSRARVDVHGKTAIVVDDGLATGATVKAALVALRRRGAARVIVAVPVAPASELPVLSEIADEVLCLHPDPYFRGVGGAYADFHQLTDEETIGHLRRAWTVTETTPAGEMLRHAVSIPPLGLQGDLVIPPDPRGIILFAHGSGSSRLSPRNRQVAHSLNELGFATLLLDLLTPQEAADRRNVFDIPLLAERLLQADLWIAGEPELADLPLGLFGASTGAAAALIAAAELGGRISAVVSRGGRPDLAMPRLAEVTAPTLLIVGGADTQVLELNRRALAALQCEKQLRIVPGAGHLFEGPGELEAVTQMAGAWFQHYLVPTHAELTPPPEALAKPPATPAEVVRAAAEPLPDPDDPAFGTAFDRFGDARVVLLGEASHGTSEFYRARAAITRRLIERHGFNIVAVEADWPDAAVIDRHVRGLPQRRRNVPAFSRFPTWMWRNRDVDEFVTWLKQHNEGRPAEARVRFQGLDIYSMFNSIHEVLAYLDRHDPQAAAQARRRYGCLAPWSREPAAYGRAALSRGHAMCEEPVTRVLVDLLTRELSLARRDEEAFFDAVQNARVVAGAERYYRAMYYGSAQSWNLRDTHMFQTLKRIMDHVGPDAKAIVWAHNSHIGDARVTDMGASRGELNIGQLCREEWGDAAALIGFGTDSGTVACASDWDGPMEIKAVRPSRPDSHESVCHAAGIERFLLDLRPGVNEDLRAAMAEPRLERYIGVIYRPETERWSHYSHAILSAQYDGFVWFDRTRAVVPLPIETIGGGEDETYPFGL
;
A
#
# COMPACT_ATOMS: atom_id res chain seq x y z
N MET A 1 4.43 -32.75 8.53
CA MET A 1 5.25 -32.83 7.29
C MET A 1 5.89 -31.47 7.08
N ALA A 2 7.11 -31.44 6.53
CA ALA A 2 8.07 -30.35 6.71
C ALA A 2 7.62 -28.96 6.22
N ASN A 3 7.85 -28.00 7.12
CA ASN A 3 7.90 -26.54 7.01
C ASN A 3 8.42 -26.04 5.65
N GLN A 4 7.69 -25.17 4.93
CA GLN A 4 8.23 -24.45 3.77
C GLN A 4 7.98 -22.95 3.92
N GLY A 5 8.87 -22.29 4.67
CA GLY A 5 9.12 -20.87 4.47
C GLY A 5 9.77 -20.62 3.11
N PHE A 6 9.77 -19.38 2.65
CA PHE A 6 10.51 -19.00 1.45
C PHE A 6 11.99 -19.43 1.59
N PRO A 7 12.60 -20.01 0.55
CA PRO A 7 14.02 -20.38 0.57
C PRO A 7 14.94 -19.23 0.96
N PHE A 8 14.60 -17.98 0.59
CA PHE A 8 15.38 -16.78 0.85
C PHE A 8 14.51 -15.67 1.45
N ALA A 9 15.05 -14.89 2.39
CA ALA A 9 14.36 -13.73 2.95
C ALA A 9 14.24 -12.60 1.92
N ASP A 10 15.34 -12.25 1.26
CA ASP A 10 15.42 -11.22 0.22
C ASP A 10 16.58 -11.56 -0.74
N ARG A 11 16.84 -10.68 -1.72
CA ARG A 11 17.94 -10.85 -2.69
C ARG A 11 19.33 -10.83 -2.03
N ALA A 12 19.50 -10.11 -0.92
CA ALA A 12 20.78 -10.06 -0.22
C ALA A 12 21.04 -11.36 0.58
N ASP A 13 20.04 -11.92 1.25
CA ASP A 13 20.11 -13.23 1.91
C ASP A 13 20.46 -14.33 0.90
N ALA A 14 19.77 -14.34 -0.25
CA ALA A 14 20.11 -15.26 -1.33
C ALA A 14 21.55 -15.08 -1.83
N GLY A 15 22.00 -13.83 -1.99
CA GLY A 15 23.38 -13.48 -2.35
C GLY A 15 24.41 -14.01 -1.34
N ARG A 16 24.20 -13.80 -0.03
CA ARG A 16 25.09 -14.29 1.04
C ARG A 16 25.19 -15.81 1.06
N ARG A 17 24.07 -16.51 0.86
CA ARG A 17 24.05 -17.98 0.79
C ARG A 17 24.73 -18.49 -0.48
N LEU A 18 24.52 -17.82 -1.61
CA LEU A 18 25.15 -18.16 -2.89
C LEU A 18 26.67 -17.95 -2.83
N ALA A 19 27.10 -16.84 -2.24
CA ALA A 19 28.49 -16.52 -1.95
C ALA A 19 29.16 -17.61 -1.08
N SER A 20 28.48 -18.04 -0.02
CA SER A 20 28.97 -19.09 0.88
C SER A 20 29.24 -20.41 0.16
N GLU A 21 28.45 -20.74 -0.86
CA GLU A 21 28.67 -21.91 -1.72
C GLU A 21 29.80 -21.69 -2.74
N LEU A 22 29.93 -20.48 -3.29
CA LEU A 22 31.00 -20.15 -4.24
C LEU A 22 32.39 -20.13 -3.57
N ILE A 23 32.49 -19.65 -2.32
CA ILE A 23 33.76 -19.66 -1.55
C ILE A 23 34.31 -21.08 -1.40
N LYS A 24 33.44 -22.08 -1.19
CA LYS A 24 33.84 -23.49 -1.06
C LYS A 24 34.49 -24.06 -2.32
N ARG A 25 34.26 -23.43 -3.48
CA ARG A 25 34.73 -23.91 -4.80
C ARG A 25 36.12 -23.40 -5.17
N ARG A 26 36.75 -22.52 -4.38
CA ARG A 26 38.10 -21.96 -4.61
C ARG A 26 38.29 -21.50 -6.06
N ILE A 27 37.50 -20.51 -6.46
CA ILE A 27 37.49 -19.98 -7.81
C ILE A 27 38.68 -19.03 -7.99
N ASP A 28 39.53 -19.30 -8.98
CA ASP A 28 40.69 -18.45 -9.31
C ASP A 28 40.29 -17.29 -10.25
N ASP A 29 40.80 -16.09 -9.95
CA ASP A 29 40.55 -14.81 -10.65
C ASP A 29 39.07 -14.60 -11.08
N PRO A 30 38.12 -14.60 -10.12
CA PRO A 30 36.70 -14.45 -10.42
C PRO A 30 36.36 -13.01 -10.86
N VAL A 31 35.46 -12.89 -11.83
CA VAL A 31 34.74 -11.65 -12.17
C VAL A 31 33.26 -11.90 -12.02
N VAL A 32 32.56 -11.08 -11.24
CA VAL A 32 31.12 -11.22 -11.02
C VAL A 32 30.37 -10.31 -11.98
N LEU A 33 29.43 -10.90 -12.71
CA LEU A 33 28.66 -10.24 -13.77
C LEU A 33 27.17 -10.36 -13.49
N ALA A 34 26.55 -9.24 -13.15
CA ALA A 34 25.13 -9.22 -12.82
C ALA A 34 24.26 -8.99 -14.06
N LEU A 35 23.13 -9.69 -14.16
CA LEU A 35 22.04 -9.32 -15.06
C LEU A 35 21.11 -8.32 -14.36
N PRO A 36 21.01 -7.06 -14.81
CA PRO A 36 20.16 -6.07 -14.16
C PRO A 36 18.67 -6.23 -14.53
N ARG A 37 17.75 -5.84 -13.65
CA ARG A 37 18.00 -5.19 -12.35
C ARG A 37 18.12 -6.18 -11.18
N GLY A 38 17.35 -7.27 -11.22
CA GLY A 38 17.20 -8.24 -10.14
C GLY A 38 18.50 -8.90 -9.68
N GLY A 39 19.39 -9.27 -10.61
CA GLY A 39 20.65 -9.93 -10.29
C GLY A 39 21.67 -9.08 -9.54
N VAL A 40 21.53 -7.75 -9.55
CA VAL A 40 22.53 -6.83 -8.99
C VAL A 40 22.71 -6.96 -7.46
N PRO A 41 21.66 -6.90 -6.63
CA PRO A 41 21.82 -7.12 -5.17
C PRO A 41 22.41 -8.49 -4.82
N VAL A 42 22.03 -9.54 -5.56
CA VAL A 42 22.60 -10.88 -5.34
C VAL A 42 24.09 -10.89 -5.70
N ALA A 43 24.43 -10.31 -6.84
CA ALA A 43 25.80 -10.22 -7.35
C ALA A 43 26.69 -9.34 -6.46
N ALA A 44 26.15 -8.29 -5.84
CA ALA A 44 26.87 -7.43 -4.92
C ALA A 44 27.39 -8.21 -3.71
N GLU A 45 26.55 -9.02 -3.07
CA GLU A 45 26.96 -9.91 -1.96
C GLU A 45 28.01 -10.93 -2.40
N VAL A 46 27.84 -11.51 -3.60
CA VAL A 46 28.78 -12.50 -4.16
C VAL A 46 30.14 -11.85 -4.45
N ALA A 47 30.16 -10.68 -5.07
CA ALA A 47 31.37 -9.95 -5.39
C ALA A 47 32.13 -9.53 -4.14
N GLU A 48 31.42 -9.00 -3.14
CA GLU A 48 31.98 -8.60 -1.86
C GLU A 48 32.62 -9.78 -1.13
N ALA A 49 31.90 -10.90 -1.02
CA ALA A 49 32.39 -12.08 -0.31
C ALA A 49 33.57 -12.77 -1.02
N LEU A 50 33.67 -12.69 -2.35
CA LEU A 50 34.78 -13.23 -3.12
C LEU A 50 35.94 -12.24 -3.31
N GLY A 51 35.79 -10.97 -2.90
CA GLY A 51 36.75 -9.91 -3.21
C GLY A 51 36.94 -9.69 -4.72
N ALA A 52 35.88 -9.95 -5.51
CA ALA A 52 35.91 -9.98 -6.97
C ALA A 52 35.35 -8.67 -7.56
N PRO A 53 35.84 -8.19 -8.71
CA PRO A 53 35.24 -7.06 -9.41
C PRO A 53 33.80 -7.40 -9.86
N LEU A 54 32.88 -6.46 -9.61
CA LEU A 54 31.49 -6.50 -10.07
C LEU A 54 31.27 -5.59 -11.29
N ASP A 55 30.74 -6.14 -12.38
CA ASP A 55 30.25 -5.41 -13.56
C ASP A 55 28.88 -5.96 -14.00
N LEU A 56 28.27 -5.31 -14.98
CA LEU A 56 27.01 -5.72 -15.58
C LEU A 56 27.22 -6.49 -16.88
N VAL A 57 26.25 -7.36 -17.19
CA VAL A 57 26.04 -7.88 -18.54
C VAL A 57 24.63 -7.50 -19.00
N LEU A 58 24.55 -6.45 -19.81
CA LEU A 58 23.33 -5.98 -20.43
C LEU A 58 22.95 -6.88 -21.61
N VAL A 59 21.73 -7.42 -21.53
CA VAL A 59 21.12 -8.22 -22.59
C VAL A 59 19.74 -7.65 -22.90
N ARG A 60 19.42 -7.48 -24.19
CA ARG A 60 18.10 -7.01 -24.65
C ARG A 60 17.52 -7.95 -25.70
N LYS A 61 16.23 -8.26 -25.59
CA LYS A 61 15.51 -9.07 -26.59
C LYS A 61 15.21 -8.23 -27.83
N ILE A 62 15.24 -8.88 -28.99
CA ILE A 62 14.74 -8.35 -30.25
C ILE A 62 13.35 -8.95 -30.46
N GLY A 63 12.31 -8.13 -30.43
CA GLY A 63 10.93 -8.56 -30.64
C GLY A 63 10.58 -8.73 -32.12
N ALA A 64 9.60 -9.58 -32.43
CA ALA A 64 9.08 -9.77 -33.79
C ALA A 64 8.23 -8.58 -34.27
N PRO A 65 8.16 -8.30 -35.59
CA PRO A 65 7.24 -7.31 -36.11
C PRO A 65 5.81 -7.63 -35.69
N GLN A 66 5.03 -6.61 -35.32
CA GLN A 66 3.60 -6.72 -34.91
C GLN A 66 3.34 -7.52 -33.62
N ASN A 67 4.32 -8.28 -33.11
CA ASN A 67 4.25 -9.01 -31.83
C ASN A 67 5.57 -8.86 -31.06
N PRO A 68 5.78 -7.72 -30.37
CA PRO A 68 7.03 -7.40 -29.67
C PRO A 68 7.40 -8.42 -28.58
N GLU A 69 6.42 -9.14 -28.03
CA GLU A 69 6.62 -10.17 -26.99
C GLU A 69 7.27 -11.46 -27.51
N VAL A 70 7.20 -11.72 -28.82
CA VAL A 70 7.84 -12.88 -29.45
C VAL A 70 9.31 -12.54 -29.74
N ALA A 71 10.25 -13.22 -29.08
CA ALA A 71 11.68 -12.95 -29.24
C ALA A 71 12.25 -13.56 -30.54
N LEU A 72 12.66 -12.70 -31.49
CA LEU A 72 13.48 -13.08 -32.64
C LEU A 72 14.91 -13.44 -32.25
N GLY A 73 15.38 -12.88 -31.14
CA GLY A 73 16.76 -13.01 -30.71
C GLY A 73 17.06 -12.14 -29.50
N ALA A 74 18.33 -12.05 -29.15
CA ALA A 74 18.85 -11.18 -28.10
C ALA A 74 20.17 -10.52 -28.54
N ILE A 75 20.42 -9.33 -28.01
CA ILE A 75 21.65 -8.57 -28.17
C ILE A 75 22.32 -8.51 -26.81
N VAL A 76 23.61 -8.82 -26.78
CA VAL A 76 24.45 -8.73 -25.60
C VAL A 76 25.45 -7.59 -25.79
N GLU A 77 25.68 -6.80 -24.75
CA GLU A 77 26.63 -5.70 -24.83
C GLU A 77 28.07 -6.22 -25.07
N GLY A 78 28.84 -5.50 -25.88
CA GLY A 78 30.18 -5.90 -26.31
C GLY A 78 30.75 -4.89 -27.30
N ASP A 79 32.04 -5.03 -27.62
CA ASP A 79 32.67 -4.31 -28.73
C ASP A 79 33.38 -5.32 -29.65
N PRO A 80 32.78 -5.69 -30.81
CA PRO A 80 31.45 -5.29 -31.27
C PRO A 80 30.32 -5.99 -30.46
N PRO A 81 29.09 -5.44 -30.42
CA PRO A 81 27.97 -6.06 -29.73
C PRO A 81 27.55 -7.36 -30.42
N GLU A 82 27.22 -8.37 -29.62
CA GLU A 82 26.85 -9.69 -30.12
C GLU A 82 25.34 -9.86 -30.25
N MET A 83 24.90 -10.55 -31.31
CA MET A 83 23.50 -10.84 -31.56
C MET A 83 23.29 -12.34 -31.74
N VAL A 84 22.36 -12.89 -30.95
CA VAL A 84 21.94 -14.30 -31.02
C VAL A 84 20.52 -14.32 -31.58
N LEU A 85 20.30 -15.00 -32.70
CA LEU A 85 19.00 -15.04 -33.39
C LEU A 85 18.39 -16.44 -33.35
N ASN A 86 17.06 -16.49 -33.33
CA ASN A 86 16.26 -17.70 -33.55
C ASN A 86 15.76 -17.72 -35.01
N GLU A 87 16.44 -18.49 -35.86
CA GLU A 87 16.19 -18.54 -37.30
C GLU A 87 14.76 -19.04 -37.65
N ASP A 88 14.18 -19.90 -36.82
CA ASP A 88 12.83 -20.43 -37.02
C ASP A 88 11.75 -19.39 -36.75
N VAL A 89 11.91 -18.60 -35.68
CA VAL A 89 11.01 -17.49 -35.35
C VAL A 89 11.17 -16.36 -36.37
N MET A 90 12.39 -16.11 -36.84
CA MET A 90 12.66 -15.11 -37.88
C MET A 90 11.96 -15.45 -39.21
N ARG A 91 11.99 -16.72 -39.65
CA ARG A 91 11.25 -17.15 -40.85
C ARG A 91 9.74 -17.00 -40.74
N ARG A 92 9.17 -17.29 -39.57
CA ARG A 92 7.71 -17.31 -39.36
C ARG A 92 7.10 -15.94 -39.05
N SER A 93 7.89 -15.00 -38.58
CA SER A 93 7.44 -13.65 -38.16
C SER A 93 7.40 -12.62 -39.29
N GLY A 94 7.94 -12.93 -40.47
CA GLY A 94 8.04 -11.97 -41.57
C GLY A 94 9.05 -10.84 -41.32
N ALA A 95 9.97 -11.00 -40.36
CA ALA A 95 11.00 -10.01 -40.06
C ALA A 95 11.97 -9.84 -41.24
N THR A 96 12.10 -8.61 -41.76
CA THR A 96 13.07 -8.27 -42.80
C THR A 96 14.43 -7.94 -42.19
N GLN A 97 15.49 -8.03 -43.01
CA GLN A 97 16.84 -7.60 -42.60
C GLN A 97 16.90 -6.12 -42.23
N ASP A 98 16.02 -5.29 -42.79
CA ASP A 98 15.95 -3.86 -42.48
C ASP A 98 15.27 -3.61 -41.13
N TYR A 99 14.20 -4.35 -40.83
CA TYR A 99 13.59 -4.35 -39.50
C TYR A 99 14.60 -4.78 -38.44
N LEU A 100 15.33 -5.87 -38.68
CA LEU A 100 16.32 -6.38 -37.73
C LEU A 100 17.43 -5.36 -37.47
N ARG A 101 17.94 -4.68 -38.51
CA ARG A 101 18.94 -3.62 -38.36
C ARG A 101 18.41 -2.43 -37.56
N ALA A 102 17.21 -1.95 -37.87
CA ALA A 102 16.60 -0.82 -37.17
C ALA A 102 16.33 -1.15 -35.69
N GLU A 103 15.82 -2.36 -35.42
CA GLU A 103 15.54 -2.84 -34.08
C GLU A 103 16.82 -3.03 -33.27
N ARG A 104 17.86 -3.60 -33.89
CA ARG A 104 19.19 -3.72 -33.28
C ARG A 104 19.73 -2.37 -32.85
N ASP A 105 19.72 -1.38 -33.74
CA ASP A 105 20.27 -0.07 -33.44
C ASP A 105 19.46 0.66 -32.34
N ARG A 106 18.14 0.41 -32.27
CA ARG A 106 17.29 0.91 -31.18
C ARG A 106 17.66 0.28 -29.84
N GLN A 107 17.83 -1.03 -29.79
CA GLN A 107 18.20 -1.73 -28.56
C GLN A 107 19.62 -1.38 -28.10
N LEU A 108 20.57 -1.17 -29.02
CA LEU A 108 21.91 -0.72 -28.68
C LEU A 108 21.92 0.67 -28.03
N ARG A 109 21.13 1.63 -28.55
CA ARG A 109 20.99 2.96 -27.91
C ARG A 109 20.38 2.87 -26.52
N GLU A 110 19.40 1.98 -26.32
CA GLU A 110 18.80 1.72 -25.01
C GLU A 110 19.82 1.13 -24.03
N MET A 111 20.64 0.18 -24.49
CA MET A 111 21.69 -0.45 -23.69
C MET A 111 22.74 0.56 -23.27
N GLU A 112 23.19 1.43 -24.19
CA GLU A 112 24.15 2.48 -23.87
C GLU A 112 23.60 3.45 -22.83
N ARG A 113 22.36 3.93 -22.99
CA ARG A 113 21.71 4.81 -21.99
C ARG A 113 21.64 4.15 -20.61
N ARG A 114 21.28 2.85 -20.55
CA ARG A 114 21.22 2.11 -19.28
C ARG A 114 22.59 1.91 -18.66
N ARG A 115 23.60 1.62 -19.48
CA ARG A 115 24.99 1.48 -19.03
C ARG A 115 25.48 2.79 -18.43
N GLU A 116 25.29 3.91 -19.12
CA GLU A 116 25.65 5.24 -18.64
C GLU A 116 24.91 5.58 -17.33
N ARG A 117 23.61 5.25 -17.24
CA ARG A 117 22.83 5.45 -16.00
C ARG A 117 23.37 4.63 -14.82
N TYR A 118 23.68 3.35 -15.02
CA TYR A 118 24.09 2.45 -13.93
C TYR A 118 25.56 2.55 -13.55
N LEU A 119 26.44 2.68 -14.54
CA LEU A 119 27.90 2.60 -14.37
C LEU A 119 28.61 3.93 -14.55
N GLY A 120 27.93 4.97 -15.06
CA GLY A 120 28.55 6.25 -15.38
C GLY A 120 29.75 6.07 -16.32
N SER A 121 30.90 6.61 -15.93
CA SER A 121 32.16 6.52 -16.68
C SER A 121 33.03 5.30 -16.30
N ARG A 122 32.52 4.33 -15.52
CA ARG A 122 33.32 3.18 -15.06
C ARG A 122 33.66 2.27 -16.24
N ALA A 123 34.95 1.94 -16.38
CA ALA A 123 35.43 1.06 -17.44
C ALA A 123 34.88 -0.36 -17.28
N ARG A 124 34.69 -1.06 -18.41
CA ARG A 124 34.29 -2.47 -18.43
C ARG A 124 35.35 -3.33 -17.75
N VAL A 125 34.91 -4.30 -16.96
CA VAL A 125 35.81 -5.31 -16.41
C VAL A 125 36.19 -6.29 -17.53
N ASP A 126 37.49 -6.50 -17.71
CA ASP A 126 38.01 -7.49 -18.65
C ASP A 126 37.79 -8.90 -18.10
N VAL A 127 37.25 -9.78 -18.95
CA VAL A 127 36.93 -11.18 -18.63
C VAL A 127 37.89 -12.15 -19.30
N HIS A 128 38.80 -11.67 -20.16
CA HIS A 128 39.71 -12.53 -20.92
C HIS A 128 40.65 -13.30 -20.00
N GLY A 129 40.67 -14.63 -20.13
CA GLY A 129 41.47 -15.52 -19.30
C GLY A 129 40.96 -15.73 -17.86
N LYS A 130 39.84 -15.08 -17.48
CA LYS A 130 39.30 -15.09 -16.12
C LYS A 130 38.14 -16.08 -15.94
N THR A 131 37.73 -16.30 -14.68
CA THR A 131 36.50 -17.03 -14.37
C THR A 131 35.33 -16.05 -14.26
N ALA A 132 34.43 -16.04 -15.25
CA ALA A 132 33.24 -15.18 -15.23
C ALA A 132 32.09 -15.87 -14.50
N ILE A 133 31.56 -15.24 -13.44
CA ILE A 133 30.42 -15.71 -12.66
C ILE A 133 29.20 -14.85 -13.02
N VAL A 134 28.26 -15.44 -13.75
CA VAL A 134 27.02 -14.79 -14.16
C VAL A 134 25.96 -14.99 -13.07
N VAL A 135 25.49 -13.88 -12.50
CA VAL A 135 24.56 -13.86 -11.37
C VAL A 135 23.25 -13.20 -11.75
N ASP A 136 22.14 -13.85 -11.37
CA ASP A 136 20.78 -13.32 -11.46
C ASP A 136 20.00 -13.68 -10.18
N ASP A 137 18.89 -12.99 -9.91
CA ASP A 137 18.03 -13.31 -8.76
C ASP A 137 17.21 -14.60 -8.96
N GLY A 138 17.10 -15.06 -10.20
CA GLY A 138 16.71 -16.42 -10.52
C GLY A 138 16.42 -16.57 -11.99
N LEU A 139 16.18 -17.79 -12.44
CA LEU A 139 15.98 -18.09 -13.86
C LEU A 139 14.60 -18.65 -14.09
N ALA A 140 13.82 -18.04 -14.99
CA ALA A 140 12.57 -18.64 -15.45
C ALA A 140 12.75 -19.54 -16.68
N THR A 141 13.31 -18.98 -17.75
CA THR A 141 13.57 -19.70 -19.02
C THR A 141 15.05 -19.76 -19.38
N GLY A 142 15.89 -19.03 -18.62
CA GLY A 142 17.33 -18.93 -18.83
C GLY A 142 17.76 -18.24 -20.13
N ALA A 143 16.86 -17.75 -20.99
CA ALA A 143 17.21 -17.23 -22.32
C ALA A 143 18.22 -16.07 -22.28
N THR A 144 18.07 -15.15 -21.33
CA THR A 144 18.97 -14.01 -21.14
C THR A 144 20.36 -14.45 -20.68
N VAL A 145 20.42 -15.42 -19.75
CA VAL A 145 21.68 -16.01 -19.30
C VAL A 145 22.36 -16.81 -20.41
N LYS A 146 21.62 -17.62 -21.18
CA LYS A 146 22.15 -18.37 -22.34
C LYS A 146 22.86 -17.43 -23.33
N ALA A 147 22.26 -16.27 -23.63
CA ALA A 147 22.88 -15.25 -24.47
C ALA A 147 24.16 -14.66 -23.84
N ALA A 148 24.13 -14.33 -22.54
CA ALA A 148 25.29 -13.84 -21.81
C ALA A 148 26.46 -14.84 -21.83
N LEU A 149 26.20 -16.13 -21.61
CA LEU A 149 27.23 -17.18 -21.61
C LEU A 149 27.96 -17.29 -22.95
N VAL A 150 27.22 -17.27 -24.06
CA VAL A 150 27.80 -17.34 -25.41
C VAL A 150 28.72 -16.15 -25.68
N ALA A 151 28.29 -14.94 -25.29
CA ALA A 151 29.10 -13.73 -25.45
C ALA A 151 30.37 -13.75 -24.58
N LEU A 152 30.28 -14.23 -23.33
CA LEU A 152 31.42 -14.31 -22.43
C LEU A 152 32.50 -15.28 -22.91
N ARG A 153 32.11 -16.41 -23.51
CA ARG A 153 33.06 -17.35 -24.13
C ARG A 153 33.82 -16.73 -25.29
N ARG A 154 33.13 -15.99 -26.16
CA ARG A 154 33.75 -15.30 -27.29
C ARG A 154 34.66 -14.15 -26.88
N ARG A 155 34.37 -13.51 -25.74
CA ARG A 155 35.26 -12.53 -25.07
C ARG A 155 36.47 -13.17 -24.39
N GLY A 156 36.63 -14.49 -24.47
CA GLY A 156 37.82 -15.19 -23.99
C GLY A 156 37.81 -15.56 -22.51
N ALA A 157 36.65 -15.60 -21.85
CA ALA A 157 36.56 -16.10 -20.48
C ALA A 157 37.04 -17.57 -20.41
N ALA A 158 38.04 -17.84 -19.57
CA ALA A 158 38.63 -19.16 -19.43
C ALA A 158 37.63 -20.15 -18.85
N ARG A 159 36.80 -19.67 -17.91
CA ARG A 159 35.74 -20.43 -17.27
C ARG A 159 34.49 -19.59 -17.09
N VAL A 160 33.30 -20.16 -17.27
CA VAL A 160 32.03 -19.47 -17.08
C VAL A 160 31.12 -20.26 -16.15
N ILE A 161 30.69 -19.61 -15.06
CA ILE A 161 29.85 -20.19 -14.01
C ILE A 161 28.53 -19.44 -13.99
N VAL A 162 27.41 -20.15 -13.95
CA VAL A 162 26.09 -19.56 -13.64
C VAL A 162 25.83 -19.77 -12.16
N ALA A 163 25.56 -18.70 -11.42
CA ALA A 163 25.22 -18.78 -10.00
C ALA A 163 23.89 -18.07 -9.75
N VAL A 164 22.86 -18.84 -9.40
CA VAL A 164 21.50 -18.32 -9.20
C VAL A 164 20.85 -18.92 -7.96
N PRO A 165 20.02 -18.17 -7.23
CA PRO A 165 19.36 -18.71 -6.05
C PRO A 165 18.26 -19.74 -6.39
N VAL A 166 17.50 -19.53 -7.45
CA VAL A 166 16.38 -20.41 -7.85
C VAL A 166 16.27 -20.56 -9.38
N ALA A 167 15.90 -21.75 -9.85
CA ALA A 167 15.56 -22.02 -11.25
C ALA A 167 14.67 -23.28 -11.38
N PRO A 168 13.90 -23.46 -12.48
CA PRO A 168 13.23 -24.70 -12.77
C PRO A 168 14.24 -25.84 -12.90
N ALA A 169 13.99 -26.95 -12.22
CA ALA A 169 14.83 -28.13 -12.29
C ALA A 169 14.99 -28.64 -13.74
N SER A 170 14.00 -28.42 -14.60
CA SER A 170 14.03 -28.79 -16.02
C SER A 170 14.99 -27.94 -16.88
N GLU A 171 15.31 -26.71 -16.48
CA GLU A 171 16.20 -25.81 -17.25
C GLU A 171 17.68 -25.97 -16.90
N LEU A 172 18.00 -26.54 -15.73
CA LEU A 172 19.39 -26.71 -15.28
C LEU A 172 20.25 -27.60 -16.19
N PRO A 173 19.76 -28.76 -16.70
CA PRO A 173 20.54 -29.58 -17.64
C PRO A 173 20.93 -28.80 -18.90
N VAL A 174 20.02 -27.98 -19.44
CA VAL A 174 20.26 -27.19 -20.65
C VAL A 174 21.31 -26.10 -20.41
N LEU A 175 21.34 -25.50 -19.21
CA LEU A 175 22.36 -24.52 -18.85
C LEU A 175 23.74 -25.17 -18.65
N SER A 176 23.77 -26.38 -18.11
CA SER A 176 25.01 -27.16 -17.91
C SER A 176 25.66 -27.61 -19.23
N GLU A 177 24.94 -27.57 -20.35
CA GLU A 177 25.54 -27.79 -21.68
C GLU A 177 26.35 -26.58 -22.18
N ILE A 178 26.13 -25.39 -21.62
CA ILE A 178 26.68 -24.12 -22.11
C ILE A 178 27.67 -23.50 -21.11
N ALA A 179 27.40 -23.62 -19.80
CA ALA A 179 28.28 -23.18 -18.72
C ALA A 179 29.23 -24.30 -18.27
N ASP A 180 30.42 -23.96 -17.75
CA ASP A 180 31.30 -24.96 -17.13
C ASP A 180 30.73 -25.48 -15.81
N GLU A 181 29.98 -24.63 -15.11
CA GLU A 181 29.33 -24.98 -13.86
C GLU A 181 28.04 -24.18 -13.68
N VAL A 182 27.00 -24.83 -13.15
CA VAL A 182 25.73 -24.20 -12.78
C VAL A 182 25.49 -24.45 -11.30
N LEU A 183 25.50 -23.38 -10.51
CA LEU A 183 25.16 -23.37 -9.09
C LEU A 183 23.74 -22.83 -8.94
N CYS A 184 22.82 -23.70 -8.54
CA CYS A 184 21.46 -23.32 -8.16
C CYS A 184 21.22 -23.75 -6.71
N LEU A 185 20.95 -22.80 -5.80
CA LEU A 185 20.70 -23.13 -4.39
C LEU A 185 19.38 -23.88 -4.22
N HIS A 186 18.36 -23.52 -5.00
CA HIS A 186 17.04 -24.12 -4.96
C HIS A 186 16.54 -24.52 -6.35
N PRO A 187 16.89 -25.73 -6.83
CA PRO A 187 16.32 -26.30 -8.05
C PRO A 187 14.85 -26.69 -7.80
N ASP A 188 13.89 -25.95 -8.37
CA ASP A 188 12.46 -26.15 -8.11
C ASP A 188 11.80 -27.03 -9.20
N PRO A 189 11.31 -28.24 -8.88
CA PRO A 189 10.58 -29.10 -9.81
C PRO A 189 9.20 -28.53 -10.21
N TYR A 190 8.66 -27.58 -9.45
CA TYR A 190 7.34 -26.98 -9.63
C TYR A 190 7.42 -25.45 -9.82
N PHE A 191 8.49 -24.99 -10.47
CA PHE A 191 8.82 -23.58 -10.62
C PHE A 191 7.68 -22.75 -11.21
N ARG A 192 7.26 -21.71 -10.47
CA ARG A 192 6.17 -20.79 -10.85
C ARG A 192 6.63 -19.38 -11.20
N GLY A 193 7.90 -19.06 -10.96
CA GLY A 193 8.49 -17.74 -11.16
C GLY A 193 9.58 -17.46 -10.13
N VAL A 194 10.51 -16.57 -10.47
CA VAL A 194 11.69 -16.26 -9.63
C VAL A 194 11.29 -15.73 -8.25
N GLY A 195 10.33 -14.79 -8.20
CA GLY A 195 9.87 -14.19 -6.95
C GLY A 195 9.26 -15.18 -5.96
N GLY A 196 8.86 -16.38 -6.40
CA GLY A 196 8.34 -17.44 -5.53
C GLY A 196 9.35 -17.99 -4.53
N ALA A 197 10.65 -17.75 -4.72
CA ALA A 197 11.70 -18.20 -3.81
C ALA A 197 12.07 -17.19 -2.70
N TYR A 198 11.50 -15.99 -2.73
CA TYR A 198 11.88 -14.85 -1.88
C TYR A 198 10.71 -14.36 -1.03
N ALA A 199 10.96 -14.07 0.25
CA ALA A 199 9.94 -13.46 1.12
C ALA A 199 9.70 -11.98 0.76
N ASP A 200 10.77 -11.23 0.45
CA ASP A 200 10.74 -9.92 -0.18
C ASP A 200 11.32 -9.99 -1.60
N PHE A 201 10.46 -9.72 -2.59
CA PHE A 201 10.82 -9.62 -4.00
C PHE A 201 10.25 -8.33 -4.63
N HIS A 202 10.37 -7.20 -3.94
CA HIS A 202 9.98 -5.91 -4.51
C HIS A 202 10.71 -5.61 -5.84
N GLN A 203 10.11 -4.76 -6.66
CA GLN A 203 10.71 -4.35 -7.93
C GLN A 203 11.77 -3.28 -7.68
N LEU A 204 13.02 -3.59 -8.03
CA LEU A 204 14.12 -2.64 -7.90
C LEU A 204 13.97 -1.48 -8.88
N THR A 205 14.07 -0.27 -8.33
CA THR A 205 14.29 0.96 -9.06
C THR A 205 15.71 1.03 -9.62
N ASP A 206 15.91 1.94 -10.58
CA ASP A 206 17.24 2.19 -11.11
C ASP A 206 18.19 2.72 -10.03
N GLU A 207 17.68 3.48 -9.04
CA GLU A 207 18.48 4.05 -7.96
C GLU A 207 18.92 3.00 -6.94
N GLU A 208 18.04 2.07 -6.54
CA GLU A 208 18.43 0.93 -5.69
C GLU A 208 19.48 0.05 -6.37
N THR A 209 19.31 -0.18 -7.68
CA THR A 209 20.30 -0.92 -8.50
C THR A 209 21.67 -0.23 -8.48
N ILE A 210 21.70 1.10 -8.63
CA ILE A 210 22.92 1.91 -8.53
C ILE A 210 23.50 1.86 -7.11
N GLY A 211 22.67 1.90 -6.08
CA GLY A 211 23.07 1.80 -4.67
C GLY A 211 23.84 0.50 -4.39
N HIS A 212 23.30 -0.64 -4.83
CA HIS A 212 23.96 -1.94 -4.69
C HIS A 212 25.29 -2.03 -5.46
N LEU A 213 25.36 -1.47 -6.68
CA LEU A 213 26.61 -1.42 -7.45
C LEU A 213 27.67 -0.57 -6.75
N ARG A 214 27.29 0.61 -6.26
CA ARG A 214 28.21 1.50 -5.52
C ARG A 214 28.74 0.84 -4.27
N ARG A 215 27.87 0.21 -3.48
CA ARG A 215 28.24 -0.54 -2.26
C ARG A 215 29.32 -1.58 -2.55
N ALA A 216 29.13 -2.40 -3.58
CA ALA A 216 30.11 -3.42 -3.96
C ALA A 216 31.45 -2.82 -4.41
N TRP A 217 31.43 -1.68 -5.11
CA TRP A 217 32.66 -1.00 -5.56
C TRP A 217 33.41 -0.33 -4.40
N THR A 218 32.71 0.21 -3.39
CA THR A 218 33.34 0.77 -2.20
C THR A 218 34.08 -0.28 -1.36
N VAL A 219 33.62 -1.54 -1.36
CA VAL A 219 34.27 -2.62 -0.60
C VAL A 219 35.48 -3.21 -1.34
N THR A 220 35.49 -3.22 -2.68
CA THR A 220 36.64 -3.68 -3.47
C THR A 220 37.74 -2.62 -3.58
N GLU A 221 37.41 -1.34 -3.40
CA GLU A 221 38.37 -0.25 -3.24
C GLU A 221 38.69 -0.09 -1.75
N THR A 222 39.47 -1.01 -1.18
CA THR A 222 39.93 -0.95 0.22
C THR A 222 40.47 0.44 0.58
N THR A 223 39.67 1.17 1.33
CA THR A 223 40.10 2.35 2.12
C THR A 223 40.30 1.86 3.56
N PRO A 224 41.36 2.27 4.28
CA PRO A 224 41.77 1.60 5.53
C PRO A 224 40.71 1.70 6.63
N ALA A 225 40.55 0.61 7.39
CA ALA A 225 39.68 0.56 8.58
C ALA A 225 40.01 1.69 9.57
N GLY A 226 39.02 2.52 9.87
CA GLY A 226 39.10 3.63 10.84
C GLY A 226 38.64 4.99 10.32
N GLU A 227 38.28 5.12 9.04
CA GLU A 227 37.86 6.40 8.47
C GLU A 227 36.34 6.63 8.55
N MET A 228 35.91 7.83 8.94
CA MET A 228 34.50 8.22 8.93
C MET A 228 34.02 8.28 7.47
N LEU A 229 32.96 7.54 7.15
CA LEU A 229 32.31 7.61 5.85
C LEU A 229 31.63 8.98 5.70
N ARG A 230 31.83 9.66 4.56
CA ARG A 230 31.26 10.98 4.27
C ARG A 230 30.57 10.93 2.91
N HIS A 231 29.26 11.15 2.89
CA HIS A 231 28.44 11.11 1.69
C HIS A 231 27.68 12.42 1.52
N ALA A 232 27.72 12.98 0.31
CA ALA A 232 26.69 13.92 -0.12
C ALA A 232 25.48 13.12 -0.56
N VAL A 233 24.31 13.41 0.02
CA VAL A 233 23.06 12.68 -0.18
C VAL A 233 21.98 13.62 -0.70
N SER A 234 20.99 13.05 -1.38
CA SER A 234 19.86 13.77 -1.96
C SER A 234 18.56 13.10 -1.51
N ILE A 235 17.85 13.72 -0.59
CA ILE A 235 16.67 13.16 0.08
C ILE A 235 15.42 13.35 -0.79
N PRO A 236 14.73 12.27 -1.23
CA PRO A 236 13.50 12.35 -2.01
C PRO A 236 12.30 12.83 -1.16
N PRO A 237 11.18 13.23 -1.79
CA PRO A 237 10.93 13.31 -3.22
C PRO A 237 11.49 14.58 -3.89
N LEU A 238 11.90 15.59 -3.11
CA LEU A 238 12.33 16.89 -3.65
C LEU A 238 13.82 16.99 -3.97
N GLY A 239 14.63 16.02 -3.57
CA GLY A 239 16.08 16.04 -3.76
C GLY A 239 16.80 17.01 -2.82
N LEU A 240 16.38 17.08 -1.56
CA LEU A 240 16.97 17.96 -0.56
C LEU A 240 18.43 17.53 -0.30
N GLN A 241 19.35 18.48 -0.36
CA GLN A 241 20.78 18.17 -0.29
C GLN A 241 21.20 17.97 1.17
N GLY A 242 21.88 16.86 1.45
CA GLY A 242 22.39 16.52 2.77
C GLY A 242 23.87 16.13 2.76
N ASP A 243 24.55 16.38 3.87
CA ASP A 243 25.88 15.88 4.17
C ASP A 243 25.74 14.83 5.29
N LEU A 244 25.93 13.56 4.95
CA LEU A 244 25.88 12.42 5.87
C LEU A 244 27.31 12.04 6.28
N VAL A 245 27.53 11.87 7.58
CA VAL A 245 28.77 11.34 8.13
C VAL A 245 28.45 10.15 9.02
N ILE A 246 29.07 9.00 8.75
CA ILE A 246 28.88 7.76 9.51
C ILE A 246 30.24 7.35 10.12
N PRO A 247 30.41 7.38 11.45
CA PRO A 247 31.58 6.81 12.10
C PRO A 247 31.56 5.28 12.04
N PRO A 248 32.72 4.61 12.21
CA PRO A 248 32.74 3.16 12.37
C PRO A 248 31.95 2.76 13.62
N ASP A 249 30.95 1.88 13.45
CA ASP A 249 30.03 1.42 14.50
C ASP A 249 29.17 2.56 15.12
N PRO A 250 28.26 3.17 14.33
CA PRO A 250 27.47 4.30 14.80
C PRO A 250 26.49 3.89 15.91
N ARG A 251 26.51 4.60 17.03
CA ARG A 251 25.63 4.34 18.18
C ARG A 251 24.19 4.81 17.99
N GLY A 252 23.99 5.69 17.03
CA GLY A 252 22.75 6.41 16.76
C GLY A 252 22.99 7.45 15.68
N ILE A 253 21.91 7.98 15.10
CA ILE A 253 21.97 9.03 14.08
C ILE A 253 21.36 10.33 14.62
N ILE A 254 22.01 11.45 14.34
CA ILE A 254 21.54 12.79 14.73
C ILE A 254 21.22 13.60 13.48
N LEU A 255 19.94 13.93 13.30
CA LEU A 255 19.44 14.76 12.22
C LEU A 255 19.45 16.24 12.63
N PHE A 256 20.12 17.07 11.83
CA PHE A 256 20.26 18.50 12.10
C PHE A 256 19.17 19.33 11.41
N ALA A 257 18.42 20.08 12.21
CA ALA A 257 17.50 21.11 11.75
C ALA A 257 18.14 22.50 11.91
N HIS A 258 18.62 23.06 10.80
CA HIS A 258 19.28 24.37 10.83
C HIS A 258 18.28 25.52 10.96
N GLY A 259 18.76 26.65 11.49
CA GLY A 259 17.95 27.85 11.68
C GLY A 259 17.71 28.65 10.40
N SER A 260 16.88 29.68 10.53
CA SER A 260 16.51 30.59 9.45
C SER A 260 17.72 31.26 8.80
N GLY A 261 17.87 31.13 7.48
CA GLY A 261 19.00 31.70 6.72
C GLY A 261 20.32 30.94 6.87
N SER A 262 20.26 29.74 7.44
CA SER A 262 21.38 28.79 7.53
C SER A 262 21.14 27.60 6.59
N SER A 263 22.15 26.76 6.45
CA SER A 263 22.14 25.59 5.57
C SER A 263 23.01 24.49 6.18
N ARG A 264 23.09 23.33 5.52
CA ARG A 264 24.04 22.26 5.87
C ARG A 264 25.51 22.72 5.88
N LEU A 265 25.81 23.86 5.27
CA LEU A 265 27.15 24.47 5.23
C LEU A 265 27.46 25.35 6.46
N SER A 266 26.54 25.44 7.43
CA SER A 266 26.73 26.24 8.66
C SER A 266 27.99 25.82 9.43
N PRO A 267 29.00 26.70 9.60
CA PRO A 267 30.24 26.36 10.28
C PRO A 267 30.02 25.84 11.71
N ARG A 268 29.06 26.46 12.42
CA ARG A 268 28.70 26.06 13.79
C ARG A 268 28.08 24.67 13.84
N ASN A 269 27.15 24.34 12.94
CA ASN A 269 26.51 23.03 12.96
C ASN A 269 27.47 21.94 12.46
N ARG A 270 28.36 22.25 11.50
CA ARG A 270 29.43 21.34 11.09
C ARG A 270 30.42 21.05 12.21
N GLN A 271 30.76 22.06 13.02
CA GLN A 271 31.61 21.86 14.19
C GLN A 271 30.94 20.96 15.24
N VAL A 272 29.68 21.21 15.57
CA VAL A 272 28.90 20.36 16.50
C VAL A 272 28.78 18.93 15.96
N ALA A 273 28.44 18.78 14.68
CA ALA A 273 28.33 17.48 14.02
C ALA A 273 29.65 16.72 14.04
N HIS A 274 30.76 17.40 13.74
CA HIS A 274 32.08 16.78 13.76
C HIS A 274 32.42 16.21 15.14
N SER A 275 32.19 16.98 16.21
CA SER A 275 32.42 16.48 17.57
C SER A 275 31.45 15.36 17.96
N LEU A 276 30.21 15.36 17.47
CA LEU A 276 29.29 14.23 17.67
C LEU A 276 29.74 12.98 16.90
N ASN A 277 30.34 13.14 15.72
CA ASN A 277 30.97 12.03 15.00
C ASN A 277 32.15 11.46 15.78
N GLU A 278 32.97 12.30 16.41
CA GLU A 278 34.06 11.85 17.30
C GLU A 278 33.54 11.09 18.54
N LEU A 279 32.30 11.35 18.95
CA LEU A 279 31.61 10.61 20.02
C LEU A 279 30.89 9.34 19.55
N GLY A 280 31.00 8.99 18.26
CA GLY A 280 30.44 7.76 17.69
C GLY A 280 29.01 7.87 17.16
N PHE A 281 28.50 9.08 16.92
CA PHE A 281 27.19 9.29 16.28
C PHE A 281 27.30 9.52 14.78
N ALA A 282 26.43 8.87 14.01
CA ALA A 282 26.15 9.31 12.65
C ALA A 282 25.46 10.67 12.67
N THR A 283 25.73 11.52 11.69
CA THR A 283 25.10 12.85 11.60
C THR A 283 24.64 13.14 10.20
N LEU A 284 23.41 13.65 10.07
CA LEU A 284 22.84 14.11 8.80
C LEU A 284 22.57 15.61 8.87
N LEU A 285 23.31 16.39 8.07
CA LEU A 285 23.10 17.82 7.91
C LEU A 285 22.38 18.08 6.61
N LEU A 286 21.12 18.47 6.68
CA LEU A 286 20.22 18.62 5.54
C LEU A 286 19.87 20.08 5.29
N ASP A 287 19.77 20.47 4.02
CA ASP A 287 19.06 21.69 3.62
C ASP A 287 17.54 21.45 3.65
N LEU A 288 16.84 22.05 4.63
CA LEU A 288 15.39 21.85 4.83
C LEU A 288 14.52 22.46 3.72
N LEU A 289 15.09 23.26 2.82
CA LEU A 289 14.38 23.87 1.70
C LEU A 289 15.20 23.68 0.43
N THR A 290 14.52 23.46 -0.69
CA THR A 290 15.17 23.51 -2.01
C THR A 290 15.69 24.92 -2.31
N PRO A 291 16.67 25.09 -3.22
CA PRO A 291 17.14 26.42 -3.63
C PRO A 291 16.02 27.36 -4.11
N GLN A 292 14.98 26.81 -4.75
CA GLN A 292 13.82 27.55 -5.22
C GLN A 292 12.93 28.01 -4.07
N GLU A 293 12.68 27.15 -3.09
CA GLU A 293 11.88 27.50 -1.90
C GLU A 293 12.61 28.50 -1.01
N ALA A 294 13.93 28.36 -0.86
CA ALA A 294 14.76 29.26 -0.07
C ALA A 294 14.82 30.69 -0.64
N ALA A 295 14.46 30.89 -1.91
CA ALA A 295 14.34 32.21 -2.51
C ALA A 295 13.20 33.03 -1.88
N ASP A 296 12.15 32.38 -1.40
CA ASP A 296 11.09 33.02 -0.61
C ASP A 296 11.44 32.96 0.88
N ARG A 297 11.81 34.13 1.43
CA ARG A 297 12.18 34.25 2.85
C ARG A 297 11.07 33.87 3.83
N ARG A 298 9.80 33.79 3.39
CA ARG A 298 8.69 33.36 4.24
C ARG A 298 8.81 31.88 4.63
N ASN A 299 9.25 31.03 3.71
CA ASN A 299 9.38 29.58 3.90
C ASN A 299 10.39 29.23 4.99
N VAL A 300 11.38 30.09 5.17
CA VAL A 300 12.44 29.95 6.18
C VAL A 300 11.90 30.09 7.62
N PHE A 301 10.71 30.68 7.78
CA PHE A 301 10.00 30.83 9.06
C PHE A 301 8.74 29.96 9.15
N ASP A 302 8.46 29.14 8.13
CA ASP A 302 7.34 28.21 8.10
C ASP A 302 7.71 26.94 8.87
N ILE A 303 7.47 26.95 10.18
CA ILE A 303 7.86 25.86 11.07
C ILE A 303 7.20 24.52 10.70
N PRO A 304 5.89 24.46 10.36
CA PRO A 304 5.27 23.24 9.85
C PRO A 304 5.97 22.68 8.61
N LEU A 305 6.28 23.53 7.61
CA LEU A 305 7.02 23.10 6.42
C LEU A 305 8.39 22.53 6.78
N LEU A 306 9.15 23.20 7.65
CA LEU A 306 10.46 22.72 8.09
C LEU A 306 10.37 21.40 8.86
N ALA A 307 9.29 21.17 9.62
CA ALA A 307 9.05 19.91 10.32
C ALA A 307 8.73 18.78 9.34
N GLU A 308 7.88 19.02 8.33
CA GLU A 308 7.59 18.05 7.26
C GLU A 308 8.87 17.56 6.57
N ARG A 309 9.85 18.45 6.40
CA ARG A 309 11.15 18.13 5.78
C ARG A 309 12.01 17.22 6.66
N LEU A 310 11.88 17.33 7.98
CA LEU A 310 12.53 16.41 8.92
C LEU A 310 11.84 15.03 8.90
N LEU A 311 10.52 14.97 8.74
CA LEU A 311 9.79 13.71 8.56
C LEU A 311 10.23 13.00 7.27
N GLN A 312 10.39 13.74 6.17
CA GLN A 312 10.92 13.20 4.91
C GLN A 312 12.35 12.66 5.06
N ALA A 313 13.18 13.34 5.85
CA ALA A 313 14.53 12.88 6.16
C ALA A 313 14.54 11.61 7.02
N ASP A 314 13.65 11.47 7.99
CA ASP A 314 13.51 10.22 8.77
C ASP A 314 13.05 9.05 7.89
N LEU A 315 12.07 9.25 7.01
CA LEU A 315 11.65 8.23 6.05
C LEU A 315 12.80 7.78 5.15
N TRP A 316 13.66 8.70 4.73
CA TRP A 316 14.86 8.37 3.97
C TRP A 316 15.89 7.62 4.83
N ILE A 317 16.16 8.07 6.06
CA ILE A 317 17.04 7.37 7.02
C ILE A 317 16.57 5.92 7.23
N ALA A 318 15.26 5.70 7.38
CA ALA A 318 14.67 4.37 7.54
C ALA A 318 14.85 3.47 6.30
N GLY A 319 15.05 4.08 5.12
CA GLY A 319 15.34 3.35 3.87
C GLY A 319 16.84 3.08 3.63
N GLU A 320 17.74 3.65 4.45
CA GLU A 320 19.19 3.45 4.31
C GLU A 320 19.65 2.28 5.22
N PRO A 321 20.15 1.15 4.67
CA PRO A 321 20.45 -0.05 5.46
C PRO A 321 21.44 0.15 6.61
N GLU A 322 22.39 1.08 6.47
CA GLU A 322 23.40 1.38 7.50
C GLU A 322 22.84 2.24 8.65
N LEU A 323 21.63 2.80 8.48
CA LEU A 323 21.03 3.77 9.39
C LEU A 323 19.66 3.34 9.93
N ALA A 324 18.98 2.40 9.26
CA ALA A 324 17.59 2.04 9.53
C ALA A 324 17.32 1.65 10.99
N ASP A 325 18.23 0.86 11.58
CA ASP A 325 18.09 0.35 12.96
C ASP A 325 18.68 1.29 14.03
N LEU A 326 19.24 2.44 13.64
CA LEU A 326 19.87 3.36 14.57
C LEU A 326 18.83 4.19 15.34
N PRO A 327 19.01 4.37 16.68
CA PRO A 327 18.27 5.35 17.45
C PRO A 327 18.43 6.75 16.85
N LEU A 328 17.32 7.48 16.67
CA LEU A 328 17.29 8.79 16.01
C LEU A 328 17.19 9.93 17.03
N GLY A 329 18.13 10.86 16.98
CA GLY A 329 18.10 12.13 17.71
C GLY A 329 17.91 13.33 16.79
N LEU A 330 17.28 14.40 17.29
CA LEU A 330 17.14 15.66 16.57
C LEU A 330 17.98 16.76 17.21
N PHE A 331 18.77 17.47 16.42
CA PHE A 331 19.50 18.66 16.83
C PHE A 331 18.96 19.88 16.10
N GLY A 332 18.21 20.73 16.79
CA GLY A 332 17.63 21.95 16.24
C GLY A 332 18.37 23.21 16.66
N ALA A 333 18.61 24.13 15.73
CA ALA A 333 19.22 25.42 15.99
C ALA A 333 18.29 26.58 15.60
N SER A 334 18.18 27.61 16.46
CA SER A 334 17.31 28.78 16.22
C SER A 334 15.87 28.37 15.84
N THR A 335 15.32 28.77 14.69
CA THR A 335 13.98 28.31 14.23
C THR A 335 13.90 26.81 13.96
N GLY A 336 15.01 26.17 13.58
CA GLY A 336 15.08 24.71 13.38
C GLY A 336 14.80 23.92 14.67
N ALA A 337 14.97 24.54 15.85
CA ALA A 337 14.56 23.94 17.11
C ALA A 337 13.04 23.77 17.23
N ALA A 338 12.26 24.72 16.73
CA ALA A 338 10.81 24.59 16.71
C ALA A 338 10.38 23.48 15.74
N ALA A 339 11.02 23.41 14.57
CA ALA A 339 10.76 22.35 13.58
C ALA A 339 11.09 20.97 14.13
N ALA A 340 12.23 20.81 14.81
CA ALA A 340 12.62 19.58 15.48
C ALA A 340 11.61 19.14 16.56
N LEU A 341 11.05 20.09 17.32
CA LEU A 341 10.06 19.78 18.35
C LEU A 341 8.69 19.39 17.76
N ILE A 342 8.26 20.05 16.67
CA ILE A 342 7.06 19.62 15.94
C ILE A 342 7.29 18.22 15.34
N ALA A 343 8.43 17.99 14.70
CA ALA A 343 8.76 16.68 14.14
C ALA A 343 8.82 15.58 15.22
N ALA A 344 9.37 15.88 16.40
CA ALA A 344 9.39 14.95 17.53
C ALA A 344 7.98 14.64 18.07
N ALA A 345 7.06 15.61 18.04
CA ALA A 345 5.67 15.36 18.41
C ALA A 345 4.95 14.46 17.38
N GLU A 346 5.21 14.64 16.08
CA GLU A 346 4.60 13.81 15.02
C GLU A 346 5.17 12.38 14.99
N LEU A 347 6.49 12.23 15.14
CA LEU A 347 7.20 10.95 15.04
C LEU A 347 7.14 10.12 16.33
N GLY A 348 6.75 10.73 17.45
CA GLY A 348 6.56 10.05 18.74
C GLY A 348 7.76 9.20 19.16
N GLY A 349 7.51 7.91 19.42
CA GLY A 349 8.51 6.96 19.92
C GLY A 349 9.70 6.69 18.98
N ARG A 350 9.66 7.17 17.74
CA ARG A 350 10.80 7.10 16.81
C ARG A 350 11.97 8.00 17.24
N ILE A 351 11.70 9.14 17.91
CA ILE A 351 12.73 10.09 18.34
C ILE A 351 13.19 9.78 19.75
N SER A 352 14.46 9.38 19.89
CA SER A 352 15.06 9.02 21.18
C SER A 352 15.49 10.24 22.01
N ALA A 353 15.85 11.37 21.37
CA ALA A 353 16.16 12.61 22.08
C ALA A 353 16.13 13.85 21.18
N VAL A 354 15.90 15.02 21.79
CA VAL A 354 15.94 16.33 21.12
C VAL A 354 16.89 17.28 21.84
N VAL A 355 17.72 18.00 21.09
CA VAL A 355 18.54 19.12 21.58
C VAL A 355 18.20 20.40 20.82
N SER A 356 17.87 21.47 21.54
CA SER A 356 17.59 22.81 21.01
C SER A 356 18.72 23.77 21.42
N ARG A 357 19.48 24.29 20.45
CA ARG A 357 20.54 25.29 20.69
C ARG A 357 20.07 26.70 20.29
N GLY A 358 19.99 27.61 21.26
CA GLY A 358 19.59 29.00 21.06
C GLY A 358 18.25 29.09 20.32
N GLY A 359 17.39 28.08 20.54
CA GLY A 359 16.22 27.82 19.73
C GLY A 359 15.06 28.75 20.04
N ARG A 360 14.06 28.75 19.15
CA ARG A 360 12.74 29.37 19.36
C ARG A 360 11.65 28.31 19.58
N PRO A 361 11.76 27.45 20.61
CA PRO A 361 10.80 26.37 20.85
C PRO A 361 9.38 26.91 21.15
N ASP A 362 9.27 28.19 21.53
CA ASP A 362 7.99 28.88 21.67
C ASP A 362 7.17 28.92 20.38
N LEU A 363 7.79 28.79 19.20
CA LEU A 363 7.08 28.70 17.92
C LEU A 363 6.37 27.34 17.74
N ALA A 364 6.70 26.33 18.56
CA ALA A 364 6.06 25.03 18.57
C ALA A 364 5.05 24.88 19.73
N MET A 365 4.70 25.97 20.45
CA MET A 365 3.91 25.93 21.69
C MET A 365 2.66 25.03 21.66
N PRO A 366 1.83 25.02 20.58
CA PRO A 366 0.64 24.19 20.53
C PRO A 366 0.92 22.68 20.61
N ARG A 367 2.12 22.25 20.22
CA ARG A 367 2.52 20.84 20.08
C ARG A 367 3.51 20.38 21.16
N LEU A 368 4.04 21.28 21.99
CA LEU A 368 5.08 20.93 22.98
C LEU A 368 4.61 19.89 24.01
N ALA A 369 3.32 19.86 24.34
CA ALA A 369 2.78 18.88 25.28
C ALA A 369 2.77 17.45 24.72
N GLU A 370 2.84 17.30 23.40
CA GLU A 370 2.82 16.01 22.68
C GLU A 370 4.24 15.43 22.50
N VAL A 371 5.29 16.21 22.75
CA VAL A 371 6.67 15.73 22.66
C VAL A 371 6.95 14.74 23.79
N THR A 372 7.18 13.49 23.43
CA THR A 372 7.55 12.41 24.36
C THR A 372 9.06 12.25 24.52
N ALA A 373 9.83 12.64 23.50
CA ALA A 373 11.28 12.52 23.49
C ALA A 373 11.98 13.42 24.54
N PRO A 374 12.93 12.89 25.33
CA PRO A 374 13.74 13.68 26.25
C PRO A 374 14.39 14.89 25.58
N THR A 375 14.11 16.09 26.10
CA THR A 375 14.44 17.36 25.44
C THR A 375 15.39 18.23 26.26
N LEU A 376 16.54 18.58 25.69
CA LEU A 376 17.50 19.54 26.24
C LEU A 376 17.42 20.89 25.52
N LEU A 377 17.13 21.96 26.26
CA LEU A 377 17.18 23.34 25.78
C LEU A 377 18.49 23.99 26.25
N ILE A 378 19.31 24.51 25.32
CA ILE A 378 20.57 25.20 25.61
C ILE A 378 20.47 26.65 25.15
N VAL A 379 20.65 27.61 26.06
CA VAL A 379 20.50 29.05 25.77
C VAL A 379 21.69 29.85 26.30
N GLY A 380 22.10 30.89 25.56
CA GLY A 380 23.11 31.83 26.01
C GLY A 380 22.57 32.76 27.11
N GLY A 381 23.33 32.94 28.18
CA GLY A 381 22.92 33.74 29.34
C GLY A 381 22.78 35.23 29.05
N ALA A 382 23.44 35.75 28.01
CA ALA A 382 23.28 37.13 27.56
C ALA A 382 22.06 37.32 26.63
N ASP A 383 21.52 36.24 26.06
CA ASP A 383 20.30 36.26 25.25
C ASP A 383 19.04 36.15 26.13
N THR A 384 18.82 37.20 26.92
CA THR A 384 17.75 37.26 27.93
C THR A 384 16.35 37.05 27.35
N GLN A 385 16.12 37.47 26.09
CA GLN A 385 14.84 37.31 25.42
C GLN A 385 14.58 35.83 25.06
N VAL A 386 15.54 35.17 24.40
CA VAL A 386 15.38 33.76 24.03
C VAL A 386 15.39 32.86 25.26
N LEU A 387 16.11 33.25 26.32
CA LEU A 387 16.08 32.54 27.59
C LEU A 387 14.67 32.50 28.19
N GLU A 388 13.95 33.63 28.18
CA GLU A 388 12.59 33.67 28.70
C GLU A 388 11.62 32.85 27.84
N LEU A 389 11.78 32.87 26.53
CA LEU A 389 10.98 32.03 25.61
C LEU A 389 11.24 30.54 25.84
N ASN A 390 12.49 30.14 26.08
CA ASN A 390 12.84 28.75 26.39
C ASN A 390 12.32 28.32 27.78
N ARG A 391 12.27 29.22 28.77
CA ARG A 391 11.60 28.92 30.07
C ARG A 391 10.12 28.64 29.90
N ARG A 392 9.43 29.43 29.06
CA ARG A 392 8.01 29.21 28.73
C ARG A 392 7.80 27.87 28.01
N ALA A 393 8.64 27.56 27.02
CA ALA A 393 8.58 26.28 26.33
C ALA A 393 8.88 25.08 27.26
N LEU A 394 9.87 25.23 28.15
CA LEU A 394 10.19 24.23 29.17
C LEU A 394 8.99 23.94 30.07
N ALA A 395 8.19 24.95 30.43
CA ALA A 395 6.98 24.76 31.21
C ALA A 395 5.90 23.95 30.47
N ALA A 396 5.81 24.08 29.13
CA ALA A 396 4.83 23.39 28.30
C ALA A 396 5.17 21.92 27.99
N LEU A 397 6.45 21.58 27.85
CA LEU A 397 6.91 20.19 27.63
C LEU A 397 6.45 19.25 28.75
N GLN A 398 6.00 18.03 28.43
CA GLN A 398 5.60 17.01 29.42
C GLN A 398 6.61 15.85 29.54
N CYS A 399 7.57 15.74 28.62
CA CYS A 399 8.65 14.76 28.67
C CYS A 399 9.74 15.10 29.71
N GLU A 400 10.72 14.20 29.85
CA GLU A 400 11.97 14.52 30.52
C GLU A 400 12.63 15.71 29.83
N LYS A 401 12.96 16.74 30.62
CA LYS A 401 13.33 18.05 30.08
C LYS A 401 14.37 18.74 30.93
N GLN A 402 15.30 19.43 30.28
CA GLN A 402 16.33 20.21 30.97
C GLN A 402 16.61 21.51 30.23
N LEU A 403 16.83 22.60 30.98
CA LEU A 403 17.32 23.88 30.45
C LEU A 403 18.73 24.13 30.98
N ARG A 404 19.69 24.33 30.07
CA ARG A 404 21.08 24.69 30.38
C ARG A 404 21.38 26.07 29.84
N ILE A 405 22.03 26.88 30.68
CA ILE A 405 22.39 28.26 30.37
C ILE A 405 23.91 28.35 30.26
N VAL A 406 24.43 28.84 29.13
CA VAL A 406 25.86 29.12 28.95
C VAL A 406 26.13 30.56 29.40
N PRO A 407 26.81 30.80 30.53
CA PRO A 407 26.99 32.15 31.07
C PRO A 407 27.74 33.07 30.10
N GLY A 408 27.29 34.31 29.94
CA GLY A 408 27.94 35.30 29.06
C GLY A 408 27.68 35.12 27.56
N ALA A 409 27.24 33.94 27.12
CA ALA A 409 27.03 33.65 25.71
C ALA A 409 25.83 34.38 25.11
N GLY A 410 26.00 34.86 23.88
CA GLY A 410 24.95 35.45 23.05
C GLY A 410 24.13 34.40 22.28
N HIS A 411 23.27 34.85 21.35
CA HIS A 411 22.35 34.00 20.59
C HIS A 411 23.04 32.87 19.79
N LEU A 412 24.24 33.15 19.27
CA LEU A 412 24.98 32.26 18.36
C LEU A 412 26.15 31.52 19.00
N PHE A 413 26.42 31.73 20.29
CA PHE A 413 27.53 31.11 21.04
C PHE A 413 28.91 31.34 20.39
N GLU A 414 29.24 32.61 20.12
CA GLU A 414 30.45 33.02 19.37
C GLU A 414 31.66 33.31 20.26
N GLY A 415 31.48 33.40 21.58
CA GLY A 415 32.57 33.65 22.51
C GLY A 415 33.48 32.43 22.69
N PRO A 416 34.72 32.63 23.18
CA PRO A 416 35.69 31.54 23.35
C PRO A 416 35.13 30.45 24.28
N GLY A 417 35.04 29.20 23.80
CA GLY A 417 34.58 28.05 24.59
C GLY A 417 33.05 27.87 24.65
N GLU A 418 32.27 28.80 24.10
CA GLU A 418 30.81 28.77 24.22
C GLU A 418 30.18 27.64 23.39
N LEU A 419 30.64 27.44 22.15
CA LEU A 419 30.14 26.39 21.28
C LEU A 419 30.64 25.01 21.73
N GLU A 420 31.86 24.92 22.27
CA GLU A 420 32.40 23.70 22.88
C GLU A 420 31.53 23.25 24.06
N ALA A 421 31.08 24.20 24.90
CA ALA A 421 30.16 23.89 25.99
C ALA A 421 28.80 23.37 25.47
N VAL A 422 28.24 23.95 24.41
CA VAL A 422 27.01 23.44 23.75
C VAL A 422 27.21 22.01 23.27
N THR A 423 28.31 21.75 22.57
CA THR A 423 28.64 20.44 22.02
C THR A 423 28.81 19.40 23.11
N GLN A 424 29.49 19.74 24.22
CA GLN A 424 29.65 18.82 25.35
C GLN A 424 28.30 18.45 25.97
N MET A 425 27.39 19.43 26.16
CA MET A 425 26.06 19.18 26.70
C MET A 425 25.18 18.38 25.75
N ALA A 426 25.22 18.68 24.44
CA ALA A 426 24.48 17.95 23.42
C ALA A 426 24.98 16.51 23.29
N GLY A 427 26.30 16.32 23.26
CA GLY A 427 26.95 15.00 23.24
C GLY A 427 26.56 14.16 24.45
N ALA A 428 26.66 14.71 25.66
CA ALA A 428 26.25 14.00 26.88
C ALA A 428 24.76 13.61 26.86
N TRP A 429 23.89 14.48 26.33
CA TRP A 429 22.46 14.18 26.19
C TRP A 429 22.22 13.02 25.22
N PHE A 430 22.78 13.09 24.01
CA PHE A 430 22.62 12.01 23.05
C PHE A 430 23.27 10.70 23.50
N GLN A 431 24.43 10.74 24.17
CA GLN A 431 25.07 9.54 24.73
C GLN A 431 24.21 8.80 25.76
N HIS A 432 23.37 9.54 26.49
CA HIS A 432 22.48 8.98 27.49
C HIS A 432 21.23 8.35 26.86
N TYR A 433 20.65 8.98 25.83
CA TYR A 433 19.35 8.58 25.28
C TYR A 433 19.39 7.80 23.96
N LEU A 434 20.43 7.96 23.14
CA LEU A 434 20.62 7.17 21.91
C LEU A 434 21.44 5.93 22.27
N VAL A 435 20.77 5.02 22.97
CA VAL A 435 21.30 3.70 23.30
C VAL A 435 20.75 2.73 22.27
N PRO A 436 21.59 1.97 21.55
CA PRO A 436 21.12 0.90 20.69
C PRO A 436 20.24 -0.04 21.50
N THR A 437 19.06 -0.37 20.99
CA THR A 437 18.22 -1.42 21.54
C THR A 437 18.93 -2.75 21.30
N HIS A 438 19.96 -3.05 22.09
CA HIS A 438 20.43 -4.41 22.23
C HIS A 438 19.22 -5.22 22.68
N ALA A 439 18.84 -6.20 21.87
CA ALA A 439 17.93 -7.27 22.25
C ALA A 439 18.23 -7.65 23.71
N GLU A 440 17.29 -7.36 24.60
CA GLU A 440 17.32 -7.89 25.95
C GLU A 440 17.30 -9.41 25.80
N LEU A 441 18.49 -10.00 25.95
CA LEU A 441 18.61 -11.40 26.31
C LEU A 441 17.89 -11.56 27.64
N THR A 442 16.69 -12.11 27.56
CA THR A 442 15.86 -12.49 28.70
C THR A 442 16.72 -13.28 29.70
N PRO A 443 16.73 -12.95 31.00
CA PRO A 443 17.37 -13.79 32.00
C PRO A 443 16.67 -15.17 32.06
N PRO A 444 17.36 -16.23 32.50
CA PRO A 444 16.77 -17.56 32.55
C PRO A 444 15.55 -17.55 33.50
N PRO A 445 14.43 -18.20 33.13
CA PRO A 445 13.26 -18.20 33.98
C PRO A 445 13.53 -19.09 35.20
N GLU A 446 13.62 -18.46 36.36
CA GLU A 446 13.30 -19.12 37.61
C GLU A 446 11.78 -19.34 37.71
N ALA A 447 11.45 -20.56 38.12
CA ALA A 447 10.14 -21.08 38.50
C ALA A 447 9.11 -21.27 37.37
N LEU A 448 8.86 -22.56 37.10
CA LEU A 448 7.73 -23.14 36.37
C LEU A 448 6.40 -22.40 36.60
N ALA A 449 6.11 -21.41 35.76
CA ALA A 449 4.75 -20.97 35.46
C ALA A 449 4.36 -21.58 34.09
N LYS A 450 3.09 -21.97 33.94
CA LYS A 450 2.57 -22.53 32.68
C LYS A 450 2.90 -21.58 31.52
N PRO A 451 3.26 -22.08 30.32
CA PRO A 451 3.46 -21.22 29.16
C PRO A 451 2.20 -20.38 28.92
N PRO A 452 2.33 -19.09 28.55
CA PRO A 452 1.17 -18.26 28.22
C PRO A 452 0.38 -18.92 27.10
N ALA A 453 -0.95 -18.85 27.18
CA ALA A 453 -1.82 -19.41 26.16
C ALA A 453 -1.52 -18.77 24.80
N THR A 454 -1.39 -19.60 23.78
CA THR A 454 -1.23 -19.15 22.39
C THR A 454 -2.47 -18.38 21.92
N PRO A 455 -2.37 -17.48 20.93
CA PRO A 455 -3.54 -16.77 20.40
C PRO A 455 -4.67 -17.71 19.96
N ALA A 456 -4.34 -18.86 19.37
CA ALA A 456 -5.33 -19.87 18.97
C ALA A 456 -6.04 -20.53 20.17
N GLU A 457 -5.37 -20.73 21.30
CA GLU A 457 -5.99 -21.24 22.53
C GLU A 457 -6.93 -20.20 23.14
N VAL A 458 -6.54 -18.92 23.10
CA VAL A 458 -7.40 -17.81 23.54
C VAL A 458 -8.65 -17.72 22.65
N VAL A 459 -8.48 -17.75 21.33
CA VAL A 459 -9.60 -17.77 20.37
C VAL A 459 -10.50 -18.98 20.60
N ARG A 460 -9.93 -20.19 20.77
CA ARG A 460 -10.72 -21.41 21.06
C ARG A 460 -11.55 -21.28 22.34
N ALA A 461 -11.00 -20.65 23.38
CA ALA A 461 -11.70 -20.46 24.64
C ALA A 461 -12.81 -19.39 24.55
N ALA A 462 -12.64 -18.38 23.70
CA ALA A 462 -13.55 -17.25 23.57
C ALA A 462 -14.59 -17.40 22.44
N ALA A 463 -14.33 -18.25 21.44
CA ALA A 463 -15.18 -18.45 20.29
C ALA A 463 -16.56 -19.01 20.67
N GLU A 464 -17.62 -18.35 20.20
CA GLU A 464 -18.99 -18.81 20.33
C GLU A 464 -19.39 -19.61 19.09
N PRO A 465 -19.55 -20.94 19.17
CA PRO A 465 -19.90 -21.76 18.01
C PRO A 465 -21.24 -21.34 17.42
N LEU A 466 -21.29 -21.22 16.09
CA LEU A 466 -22.51 -20.84 15.37
C LEU A 466 -23.17 -22.07 14.73
N PRO A 467 -24.52 -22.21 14.81
CA PRO A 467 -25.25 -23.23 14.05
C PRO A 467 -25.17 -22.92 12.54
N ASP A 468 -25.69 -23.78 11.66
CA ASP A 468 -25.74 -23.48 10.22
C ASP A 468 -26.49 -22.15 9.95
N PRO A 469 -26.10 -21.32 8.97
CA PRO A 469 -26.84 -20.09 8.64
C PRO A 469 -28.33 -20.28 8.31
N ASP A 470 -28.75 -21.48 7.89
CA ASP A 470 -30.16 -21.79 7.65
C ASP A 470 -30.92 -22.13 8.95
N ASP A 471 -30.21 -22.38 10.05
CA ASP A 471 -30.81 -22.58 11.36
C ASP A 471 -31.37 -21.24 11.89
N PRO A 472 -32.66 -21.18 12.28
CA PRO A 472 -33.25 -19.97 12.87
C PRO A 472 -32.50 -19.43 14.11
N ALA A 473 -31.73 -20.27 14.81
CA ALA A 473 -30.92 -19.87 15.94
C ALA A 473 -29.67 -19.07 15.54
N PHE A 474 -29.19 -19.14 14.29
CA PHE A 474 -27.97 -18.46 13.84
C PHE A 474 -27.98 -16.96 14.15
N GLY A 475 -29.07 -16.28 13.79
CA GLY A 475 -29.18 -14.84 13.99
C GLY A 475 -29.19 -14.41 15.45
N THR A 476 -29.56 -15.30 16.39
CA THR A 476 -29.70 -14.94 17.82
C THR A 476 -28.39 -14.46 18.45
N ALA A 477 -27.25 -15.00 18.02
CA ALA A 477 -25.94 -14.57 18.50
C ALA A 477 -25.67 -13.07 18.24
N PHE A 478 -26.35 -12.50 17.24
CA PHE A 478 -26.18 -11.12 16.79
C PHE A 478 -27.16 -10.14 17.44
N ASP A 479 -28.04 -10.60 18.34
CA ASP A 479 -28.94 -9.71 19.10
C ASP A 479 -28.17 -8.64 19.87
N ARG A 480 -26.93 -8.93 20.27
CA ARG A 480 -26.02 -8.02 20.98
C ARG A 480 -25.60 -6.79 20.20
N PHE A 481 -25.73 -6.81 18.87
CA PHE A 481 -25.48 -5.67 17.98
C PHE A 481 -26.78 -4.96 17.60
N GLY A 482 -27.92 -5.44 18.12
CA GLY A 482 -29.25 -4.96 17.79
C GLY A 482 -29.50 -3.52 18.16
N ASP A 483 -28.83 -2.96 19.17
CA ASP A 483 -29.00 -1.57 19.59
C ASP A 483 -28.27 -0.57 18.69
N ALA A 484 -27.33 -1.03 17.85
CA ALA A 484 -26.60 -0.18 16.92
C ALA A 484 -27.56 0.49 15.92
N ARG A 485 -27.26 1.73 15.54
CA ARG A 485 -27.98 2.47 14.50
C ARG A 485 -27.61 1.95 13.11
N VAL A 486 -26.34 1.57 12.92
CA VAL A 486 -25.84 0.97 11.68
C VAL A 486 -25.07 -0.30 12.01
N VAL A 487 -25.39 -1.39 11.34
CA VAL A 487 -24.63 -2.65 11.41
C VAL A 487 -24.00 -2.90 10.05
N LEU A 488 -22.68 -2.92 9.98
CA LEU A 488 -21.93 -3.20 8.76
C LEU A 488 -21.48 -4.66 8.77
N LEU A 489 -21.92 -5.42 7.78
CA LEU A 489 -21.62 -6.84 7.60
C LEU A 489 -20.67 -7.00 6.43
N GLY A 490 -19.45 -7.41 6.75
CA GLY A 490 -18.38 -7.66 5.81
C GLY A 490 -18.52 -8.96 5.03
N GLU A 491 -17.55 -9.19 4.16
CA GLU A 491 -17.21 -10.48 3.60
C GLU A 491 -15.73 -10.47 3.19
N ALA A 492 -14.99 -11.54 3.47
CA ALA A 492 -13.62 -11.69 2.98
C ALA A 492 -13.55 -12.06 1.49
N SER A 493 -14.70 -12.39 0.87
CA SER A 493 -14.79 -12.50 -0.58
C SER A 493 -16.18 -12.28 -1.14
N HIS A 494 -16.28 -11.71 -2.35
CA HIS A 494 -17.55 -11.47 -3.04
C HIS A 494 -18.23 -12.72 -3.60
N GLY A 495 -17.54 -13.86 -3.63
CA GLY A 495 -17.94 -15.06 -4.36
C GLY A 495 -18.29 -16.26 -3.49
N THR A 496 -18.52 -16.08 -2.18
CA THR A 496 -18.67 -17.18 -1.21
C THR A 496 -20.08 -17.26 -0.63
N SER A 497 -20.73 -18.42 -0.78
CA SER A 497 -22.13 -18.67 -0.41
C SER A 497 -22.40 -18.53 1.09
N GLU A 498 -21.52 -19.05 1.95
CA GLU A 498 -21.70 -19.01 3.40
C GLU A 498 -21.75 -17.56 3.93
N PHE A 499 -21.00 -16.63 3.32
CA PHE A 499 -21.03 -15.23 3.68
C PHE A 499 -22.39 -14.58 3.34
N TYR A 500 -22.95 -14.84 2.14
CA TYR A 500 -24.29 -14.36 1.79
C TYR A 500 -25.37 -14.95 2.70
N ARG A 501 -25.34 -16.27 2.95
CA ARG A 501 -26.33 -16.95 3.82
C ARG A 501 -26.28 -16.43 5.25
N ALA A 502 -25.08 -16.23 5.78
CA ALA A 502 -24.88 -15.65 7.11
C ALA A 502 -25.34 -14.19 7.19
N ARG A 503 -24.95 -13.35 6.23
CA ARG A 503 -25.43 -11.96 6.14
C ARG A 503 -26.96 -11.91 6.06
N ALA A 504 -27.58 -12.79 5.28
CA ALA A 504 -29.04 -12.92 5.19
C ALA A 504 -29.66 -13.32 6.54
N ALA A 505 -29.11 -14.32 7.24
CA ALA A 505 -29.60 -14.75 8.55
C ALA A 505 -29.52 -13.65 9.63
N ILE A 506 -28.39 -12.95 9.69
CA ILE A 506 -28.20 -11.80 10.60
C ILE A 506 -29.20 -10.70 10.26
N THR A 507 -29.30 -10.35 8.97
CA THR A 507 -30.17 -9.28 8.49
C THR A 507 -31.64 -9.56 8.78
N ARG A 508 -32.10 -10.79 8.55
CA ARG A 508 -33.46 -11.23 8.91
C ARG A 508 -33.73 -11.01 10.40
N ARG A 509 -32.81 -11.45 11.27
CA ARG A 509 -32.94 -11.29 12.72
C ARG A 509 -33.04 -9.82 13.13
N LEU A 510 -32.14 -8.99 12.61
CA LEU A 510 -32.09 -7.56 12.93
C LEU A 510 -33.35 -6.82 12.47
N ILE A 511 -33.88 -7.15 11.29
CA ILE A 511 -35.16 -6.61 10.81
C ILE A 511 -36.31 -7.05 11.72
N GLU A 512 -36.43 -8.35 12.01
CA GLU A 512 -37.57 -8.90 12.73
C GLU A 512 -37.63 -8.51 14.21
N ARG A 513 -36.48 -8.30 14.85
CA ARG A 513 -36.38 -8.14 16.31
C ARG A 513 -35.85 -6.80 16.77
N HIS A 514 -35.09 -6.09 15.93
CA HIS A 514 -34.35 -4.89 16.32
C HIS A 514 -34.70 -3.64 15.51
N GLY A 515 -35.73 -3.72 14.67
CA GLY A 515 -36.31 -2.55 13.98
C GLY A 515 -35.49 -2.01 12.82
N PHE A 516 -34.54 -2.78 12.29
CA PHE A 516 -33.80 -2.37 11.09
C PHE A 516 -34.72 -2.33 9.88
N ASN A 517 -34.65 -1.24 9.12
CA ASN A 517 -35.59 -0.93 8.03
C ASN A 517 -34.90 -0.53 6.71
N ILE A 518 -33.56 -0.54 6.69
CA ILE A 518 -32.76 -0.30 5.50
C ILE A 518 -31.75 -1.44 5.35
N VAL A 519 -31.73 -2.07 4.18
CA VAL A 519 -30.63 -2.93 3.72
C VAL A 519 -29.90 -2.16 2.62
N ALA A 520 -28.70 -1.69 2.92
CA ALA A 520 -27.84 -0.97 2.00
C ALA A 520 -26.72 -1.90 1.52
N VAL A 521 -26.42 -1.89 0.23
CA VAL A 521 -25.45 -2.83 -0.37
C VAL A 521 -24.41 -2.12 -1.20
N GLU A 522 -23.20 -2.68 -1.26
CA GLU A 522 -22.10 -2.27 -2.16
C GLU A 522 -22.45 -2.59 -3.63
N ALA A 523 -23.47 -1.92 -4.13
CA ALA A 523 -23.99 -2.09 -5.47
C ALA A 523 -24.42 -0.77 -6.06
N ASP A 524 -24.45 -0.72 -7.38
CA ASP A 524 -24.90 0.42 -8.16
C ASP A 524 -26.33 0.83 -7.77
N TRP A 525 -26.52 2.12 -7.49
CA TRP A 525 -27.81 2.70 -7.15
C TRP A 525 -28.95 2.26 -8.08
N PRO A 526 -28.86 2.43 -9.41
CA PRO A 526 -29.96 2.08 -10.30
C PRO A 526 -30.24 0.57 -10.33
N ASP A 527 -29.27 -0.31 -10.11
CA ASP A 527 -29.47 -1.76 -10.17
C ASP A 527 -30.15 -2.27 -8.89
N ALA A 528 -29.69 -1.80 -7.72
CA ALA A 528 -30.34 -2.08 -6.45
C ALA A 528 -31.79 -1.55 -6.39
N ALA A 529 -32.08 -0.43 -7.06
CA ALA A 529 -33.44 0.11 -7.16
C ALA A 529 -34.44 -0.84 -7.85
N VAL A 530 -33.97 -1.78 -8.69
CA VAL A 530 -34.84 -2.81 -9.27
C VAL A 530 -35.30 -3.81 -8.21
N ILE A 531 -34.38 -4.27 -7.36
CA ILE A 531 -34.69 -5.12 -6.21
C ILE A 531 -35.59 -4.37 -5.23
N ASP A 532 -35.27 -3.12 -4.91
CA ASP A 532 -36.07 -2.28 -4.01
C ASP A 532 -37.54 -2.20 -4.44
N ARG A 533 -37.77 -1.89 -5.73
CA ARG A 533 -39.12 -1.83 -6.29
C ARG A 533 -39.82 -3.17 -6.21
N HIS A 534 -39.08 -4.27 -6.43
CA HIS A 534 -39.63 -5.61 -6.33
C HIS A 534 -40.07 -5.95 -4.89
N VAL A 535 -39.20 -5.73 -3.90
CA VAL A 535 -39.46 -6.09 -2.50
C VAL A 535 -40.47 -5.16 -1.82
N ARG A 536 -40.61 -3.91 -2.28
CA ARG A 536 -41.60 -2.96 -1.75
C ARG A 536 -42.92 -2.93 -2.53
N GLY A 537 -43.04 -3.73 -3.59
CA GLY A 537 -44.25 -3.82 -4.42
C GLY A 537 -44.53 -2.56 -5.25
N LEU A 538 -43.49 -1.83 -5.63
CA LEU A 538 -43.58 -0.63 -6.45
C LEU A 538 -43.62 -0.97 -7.96
N PRO A 539 -44.19 -0.10 -8.80
CA PRO A 539 -44.20 -0.30 -10.24
C PRO A 539 -42.78 -0.44 -10.80
N GLN A 540 -42.57 -1.47 -11.61
CA GLN A 540 -41.33 -1.70 -12.34
C GLN A 540 -41.18 -0.71 -13.49
N ARG A 541 -39.96 -0.23 -13.73
CA ARG A 541 -39.62 0.68 -14.83
C ARG A 541 -39.07 -0.11 -16.00
N ARG A 542 -39.37 0.30 -17.23
CA ARG A 542 -38.74 -0.28 -18.44
C ARG A 542 -37.26 0.11 -18.46
N ARG A 543 -36.40 -0.88 -18.69
CA ARG A 543 -34.95 -0.70 -18.81
C ARG A 543 -34.46 -1.32 -20.11
N ASN A 544 -33.37 -0.74 -20.65
CA ASN A 544 -32.70 -1.27 -21.83
C ASN A 544 -31.77 -2.45 -21.48
N VAL A 545 -31.22 -2.44 -20.26
CA VAL A 545 -30.28 -3.44 -19.76
C VAL A 545 -30.83 -4.03 -18.45
N PRO A 546 -30.84 -5.37 -18.28
CA PRO A 546 -31.20 -6.01 -17.03
C PRO A 546 -30.32 -5.55 -15.86
N ALA A 547 -30.85 -5.52 -14.64
CA ALA A 547 -30.04 -5.23 -13.46
C ALA A 547 -28.99 -6.33 -13.24
N PHE A 548 -27.81 -5.93 -12.74
CA PHE A 548 -26.69 -6.81 -12.41
C PHE A 548 -26.23 -7.68 -13.59
N SER A 549 -26.26 -7.12 -14.80
CA SER A 549 -25.74 -7.77 -16.01
C SER A 549 -24.31 -7.34 -16.37
N ARG A 550 -23.76 -6.37 -15.63
CA ARG A 550 -22.36 -5.91 -15.75
C ARG A 550 -21.43 -6.85 -14.98
N PHE A 551 -20.15 -6.80 -15.31
CA PHE A 551 -19.13 -7.46 -14.50
C PHE A 551 -19.11 -6.86 -13.07
N PRO A 552 -18.90 -7.68 -12.02
CA PRO A 552 -19.08 -9.14 -11.99
C PRO A 552 -20.57 -9.54 -12.07
N THR A 553 -20.89 -10.53 -12.90
CA THR A 553 -22.29 -10.91 -13.17
C THR A 553 -22.93 -11.82 -12.12
N TRP A 554 -22.18 -12.25 -11.09
CA TRP A 554 -22.62 -13.21 -10.08
C TRP A 554 -22.78 -12.62 -8.68
N MET A 555 -22.12 -11.50 -8.37
CA MET A 555 -22.01 -10.95 -7.02
C MET A 555 -23.38 -10.69 -6.38
N TRP A 556 -24.27 -9.98 -7.08
CA TRP A 556 -25.64 -9.74 -6.62
C TRP A 556 -26.69 -10.62 -7.30
N ARG A 557 -26.28 -11.35 -8.35
CA ARG A 557 -27.15 -12.20 -9.17
C ARG A 557 -26.81 -13.67 -8.97
N ASN A 558 -26.98 -14.12 -7.74
CA ASN A 558 -26.79 -15.50 -7.33
C ASN A 558 -28.01 -15.99 -6.54
N ARG A 559 -28.03 -17.30 -6.31
CA ARG A 559 -29.10 -17.97 -5.58
C ARG A 559 -29.30 -17.47 -4.15
N ASP A 560 -28.22 -17.21 -3.41
CA ASP A 560 -28.30 -16.82 -2.00
C ASP A 560 -28.95 -15.42 -1.85
N VAL A 561 -28.62 -14.49 -2.76
CA VAL A 561 -29.25 -13.17 -2.82
C VAL A 561 -30.72 -13.27 -3.24
N ASP A 562 -31.04 -14.11 -4.23
CA ASP A 562 -32.44 -14.31 -4.68
C ASP A 562 -33.34 -14.88 -3.59
N GLU A 563 -32.84 -15.84 -2.80
CA GLU A 563 -33.53 -16.39 -1.63
C GLU A 563 -33.78 -15.30 -0.57
N PHE A 564 -32.79 -14.44 -0.29
CA PHE A 564 -32.95 -13.31 0.62
C PHE A 564 -33.95 -12.26 0.10
N VAL A 565 -33.88 -11.89 -1.18
CA VAL A 565 -34.80 -10.94 -1.81
C VAL A 565 -36.23 -11.47 -1.78
N THR A 566 -36.41 -12.77 -2.03
CA THR A 566 -37.71 -13.43 -1.94
C THR A 566 -38.27 -13.35 -0.53
N TRP A 567 -37.47 -13.64 0.49
CA TRP A 567 -37.87 -13.47 1.88
C TRP A 567 -38.20 -12.01 2.22
N LEU A 568 -37.38 -11.06 1.78
CA LEU A 568 -37.57 -9.63 2.08
C LEU A 568 -38.87 -9.09 1.49
N LYS A 569 -39.23 -9.54 0.29
CA LYS A 569 -40.53 -9.25 -0.31
C LYS A 569 -41.67 -9.81 0.55
N GLN A 570 -41.60 -11.09 0.94
CA GLN A 570 -42.62 -11.71 1.80
C GLN A 570 -42.73 -11.00 3.15
N HIS A 571 -41.62 -10.54 3.72
CA HIS A 571 -41.61 -9.77 4.96
C HIS A 571 -42.32 -8.42 4.82
N ASN A 572 -42.15 -7.77 3.67
CA ASN A 572 -42.77 -6.48 3.35
C ASN A 572 -44.25 -6.60 2.93
N GLU A 573 -44.68 -7.77 2.45
CA GLU A 573 -46.06 -8.02 2.07
C GLU A 573 -47.01 -7.79 3.25
N GLY A 574 -48.11 -7.06 3.00
CA GLY A 574 -49.09 -6.71 4.03
C GLY A 574 -48.68 -5.59 5.01
N ARG A 575 -47.43 -5.09 4.95
CA ARG A 575 -47.00 -3.95 5.77
C ARG A 575 -47.37 -2.59 5.15
N PRO A 576 -47.63 -1.55 5.97
CA PRO A 576 -47.73 -0.16 5.52
C PRO A 576 -46.49 0.29 4.75
N ALA A 577 -46.63 1.21 3.79
CA ALA A 577 -45.55 1.60 2.88
C ALA A 577 -44.31 2.13 3.62
N GLU A 578 -44.53 2.88 4.70
CA GLU A 578 -43.54 3.45 5.61
C GLU A 578 -42.81 2.41 6.47
N ALA A 579 -43.41 1.22 6.68
CA ALA A 579 -42.86 0.14 7.47
C ALA A 579 -42.21 -0.97 6.62
N ARG A 580 -42.20 -0.81 5.29
CA ARG A 580 -41.53 -1.74 4.38
C ARG A 580 -40.04 -1.46 4.37
N VAL A 581 -39.26 -2.52 4.58
CA VAL A 581 -37.81 -2.49 4.53
C VAL A 581 -37.34 -2.15 3.12
N ARG A 582 -36.38 -1.23 3.02
CA ARG A 582 -35.79 -0.77 1.77
C ARG A 582 -34.55 -1.60 1.40
N PHE A 583 -34.31 -1.77 0.11
CA PHE A 583 -33.07 -2.35 -0.41
C PHE A 583 -32.38 -1.30 -1.29
N GLN A 584 -31.20 -0.81 -0.94
CA GLN A 584 -30.61 0.38 -1.58
C GLN A 584 -29.14 0.16 -1.94
N GLY A 585 -28.72 0.64 -3.11
CA GLY A 585 -27.32 0.64 -3.52
C GLY A 585 -26.56 1.80 -2.90
N LEU A 586 -25.27 1.63 -2.64
CA LEU A 586 -24.41 2.68 -2.10
C LEU A 586 -23.37 3.18 -3.12
N ASP A 587 -23.05 2.37 -4.13
CA ASP A 587 -21.88 2.56 -4.97
C ASP A 587 -22.07 3.67 -6.02
N ILE A 588 -20.94 4.14 -6.56
CA ILE A 588 -20.83 5.30 -7.44
C ILE A 588 -20.77 4.94 -8.93
N TYR A 589 -20.71 3.65 -9.28
CA TYR A 589 -20.68 3.21 -10.68
C TYR A 589 -22.06 3.34 -11.36
N SER A 590 -22.13 2.98 -12.65
CA SER A 590 -23.34 3.09 -13.47
C SER A 590 -23.75 4.54 -13.80
N MET A 591 -22.81 5.32 -14.35
CA MET A 591 -23.07 6.72 -14.73
C MET A 591 -24.22 6.84 -15.74
N PHE A 592 -24.20 6.03 -16.80
CA PHE A 592 -25.17 6.14 -17.89
C PHE A 592 -26.57 5.64 -17.52
N ASN A 593 -26.67 4.55 -16.75
CA ASN A 593 -27.94 4.12 -16.17
C ASN A 593 -28.53 5.22 -15.26
N SER A 594 -27.69 5.90 -14.48
CA SER A 594 -28.13 7.01 -13.63
C SER A 594 -28.59 8.23 -14.44
N ILE A 595 -27.91 8.56 -15.55
CA ILE A 595 -28.36 9.59 -16.51
C ILE A 595 -29.76 9.22 -17.04
N HIS A 596 -29.97 7.96 -17.43
CA HIS A 596 -31.26 7.51 -17.95
C HIS A 596 -32.39 7.67 -16.92
N GLU A 597 -32.17 7.30 -15.65
CA GLU A 597 -33.17 7.45 -14.59
C GLU A 597 -33.50 8.93 -14.31
N VAL A 598 -32.49 9.82 -14.30
CA VAL A 598 -32.70 11.28 -14.18
C VAL A 598 -33.56 11.82 -15.32
N LEU A 599 -33.21 11.46 -16.57
CA LEU A 599 -33.94 11.91 -17.76
C LEU A 599 -35.38 11.39 -17.78
N ALA A 600 -35.58 10.11 -17.43
CA ALA A 600 -36.90 9.50 -17.37
C ALA A 600 -37.81 10.15 -16.33
N TYR A 601 -37.26 10.54 -15.17
CA TYR A 601 -37.99 11.33 -14.18
C TYR A 601 -38.36 12.70 -14.73
N LEU A 602 -37.38 13.44 -15.26
CA LEU A 602 -37.63 14.79 -15.78
C LEU A 602 -38.62 14.79 -16.94
N ASP A 603 -38.62 13.80 -17.84
CA ASP A 603 -39.59 13.71 -18.93
C ASP A 603 -41.04 13.66 -18.44
N ARG A 604 -41.28 13.05 -17.28
CA ARG A 604 -42.63 12.94 -16.69
C ARG A 604 -43.04 14.20 -15.93
N HIS A 605 -42.10 14.85 -15.25
CA HIS A 605 -42.41 15.92 -14.29
C HIS A 605 -42.07 17.33 -14.79
N ASP A 606 -41.07 17.47 -15.67
CA ASP A 606 -40.57 18.73 -16.22
C ASP A 606 -39.84 18.52 -17.58
N PRO A 607 -40.58 18.40 -18.70
CA PRO A 607 -40.00 18.14 -20.02
C PRO A 607 -38.99 19.21 -20.48
N GLN A 608 -39.14 20.46 -20.01
CA GLN A 608 -38.21 21.53 -20.35
C GLN A 608 -36.86 21.36 -19.63
N ALA A 609 -36.88 20.93 -18.37
CA ALA A 609 -35.67 20.52 -17.65
C ALA A 609 -35.05 19.27 -18.29
N ALA A 610 -35.85 18.30 -18.71
CA ALA A 610 -35.36 17.11 -19.40
C ALA A 610 -34.59 17.45 -20.68
N ALA A 611 -35.11 18.38 -21.49
CA ALA A 611 -34.42 18.87 -22.69
C ALA A 611 -33.09 19.58 -22.36
N GLN A 612 -33.01 20.29 -21.25
CA GLN A 612 -31.76 20.92 -20.79
C GLN A 612 -30.76 19.89 -20.26
N ALA A 613 -31.21 18.92 -19.47
CA ALA A 613 -30.38 17.84 -18.96
C ALA A 613 -29.76 17.02 -20.09
N ARG A 614 -30.53 16.68 -21.14
CA ARG A 614 -30.00 16.02 -22.36
C ARG A 614 -28.88 16.81 -23.02
N ARG A 615 -29.01 18.14 -23.13
CA ARG A 615 -27.94 18.98 -23.70
C ARG A 615 -26.69 19.00 -22.83
N ARG A 616 -26.85 19.04 -21.50
CA ARG A 616 -25.72 19.10 -20.55
C ARG A 616 -24.98 17.77 -20.43
N TYR A 617 -25.70 16.64 -20.40
CA TYR A 617 -25.10 15.32 -20.44
C TYR A 617 -24.55 14.93 -21.82
N GLY A 618 -24.89 15.68 -22.87
CA GLY A 618 -24.44 15.40 -24.24
C GLY A 618 -22.92 15.33 -24.42
N CYS A 619 -22.13 16.00 -23.56
CA CYS A 619 -20.67 15.91 -23.60
C CYS A 619 -20.12 14.54 -23.17
N LEU A 620 -20.91 13.78 -22.40
CA LEU A 620 -20.57 12.41 -21.95
C LEU A 620 -20.96 11.35 -22.98
N ALA A 621 -21.85 11.67 -23.93
CA ALA A 621 -22.39 10.72 -24.90
C ALA A 621 -21.31 9.94 -25.71
N PRO A 622 -20.20 10.56 -26.17
CA PRO A 622 -19.14 9.85 -26.88
C PRO A 622 -18.47 8.76 -26.05
N TRP A 623 -18.55 8.87 -24.72
CA TRP A 623 -17.86 8.01 -23.78
C TRP A 623 -18.76 6.92 -23.19
N SER A 624 -20.04 6.85 -23.57
CA SER A 624 -21.03 5.87 -23.06
C SER A 624 -20.55 4.42 -23.00
N ARG A 625 -19.68 4.01 -23.92
CA ARG A 625 -19.13 2.64 -23.97
C ARG A 625 -17.81 2.46 -23.25
N GLU A 626 -17.03 3.54 -23.07
CA GLU A 626 -15.75 3.51 -22.35
C GLU A 626 -15.58 4.77 -21.46
N PRO A 627 -16.31 4.85 -20.33
CA PRO A 627 -16.31 6.06 -19.48
C PRO A 627 -14.98 6.29 -18.77
N ALA A 628 -14.18 5.23 -18.58
CA ALA A 628 -12.77 5.36 -18.20
C ALA A 628 -11.98 6.21 -19.21
N ALA A 629 -12.25 6.09 -20.52
CA ALA A 629 -11.57 6.87 -21.56
C ALA A 629 -11.86 8.37 -21.46
N TYR A 630 -13.02 8.78 -20.93
CA TYR A 630 -13.31 10.18 -20.61
C TYR A 630 -12.27 10.75 -19.63
N GLY A 631 -11.95 10.01 -18.56
CA GLY A 631 -10.97 10.46 -17.57
C GLY A 631 -9.62 10.80 -18.20
N ARG A 632 -9.14 9.97 -19.15
CA ARG A 632 -7.91 10.23 -19.91
C ARG A 632 -8.04 11.42 -20.85
N ALA A 633 -9.17 11.54 -21.55
CA ALA A 633 -9.43 12.63 -22.48
C ALA A 633 -9.52 13.99 -21.77
N ALA A 634 -10.14 14.03 -20.58
CA ALA A 634 -10.29 15.22 -19.75
C ALA A 634 -8.94 15.79 -19.27
N LEU A 635 -7.87 15.01 -19.26
CA LEU A 635 -6.50 15.44 -18.94
C LEU A 635 -5.76 16.09 -20.12
N SER A 636 -6.26 15.92 -21.35
CA SER A 636 -5.57 16.35 -22.56
C SER A 636 -5.91 17.80 -22.93
N ARG A 637 -4.89 18.62 -23.27
CA ARG A 637 -5.11 20.00 -23.73
C ARG A 637 -6.07 20.02 -24.93
N GLY A 638 -7.16 20.76 -24.83
CA GLY A 638 -8.13 20.97 -25.92
C GLY A 638 -9.47 20.22 -25.80
N HIS A 639 -9.66 19.39 -24.77
CA HIS A 639 -10.96 18.76 -24.49
C HIS A 639 -11.76 19.55 -23.45
N ALA A 640 -13.05 19.77 -23.69
CA ALA A 640 -13.94 20.46 -22.76
C ALA A 640 -14.34 19.53 -21.60
N MET A 641 -14.26 20.02 -20.36
CA MET A 641 -14.65 19.27 -19.18
C MET A 641 -16.18 19.19 -19.03
N CYS A 642 -16.70 18.02 -18.65
CA CYS A 642 -18.12 17.81 -18.40
C CYS A 642 -18.56 18.20 -16.98
N GLU A 643 -17.62 18.50 -16.07
CA GLU A 643 -17.86 18.78 -14.65
C GLU A 643 -18.96 19.85 -14.42
N GLU A 644 -18.82 21.05 -15.01
CA GLU A 644 -19.78 22.14 -14.81
C GLU A 644 -21.17 21.80 -15.39
N PRO A 645 -21.30 21.34 -16.65
CA PRO A 645 -22.59 20.91 -17.19
C PRO A 645 -23.29 19.82 -16.35
N VAL A 646 -22.55 18.80 -15.92
CA VAL A 646 -23.07 17.67 -15.12
C VAL A 646 -23.54 18.14 -13.76
N THR A 647 -22.69 18.88 -13.03
CA THR A 647 -23.02 19.40 -11.69
C THR A 647 -24.22 20.33 -11.75
N ARG A 648 -24.38 21.10 -12.83
CA ARG A 648 -25.52 22.01 -12.97
C ARG A 648 -26.86 21.29 -13.14
N VAL A 649 -26.90 20.05 -13.64
CA VAL A 649 -28.14 19.23 -13.63
C VAL A 649 -28.57 18.91 -12.20
N LEU A 650 -27.62 18.51 -11.34
CA LEU A 650 -27.88 18.25 -9.92
C LEU A 650 -28.34 19.52 -9.20
N VAL A 651 -27.65 20.65 -9.39
CA VAL A 651 -28.01 21.93 -8.78
C VAL A 651 -29.42 22.36 -9.18
N ASP A 652 -29.79 22.23 -10.46
CA ASP A 652 -31.12 22.60 -10.93
C ASP A 652 -32.23 21.71 -10.34
N LEU A 653 -31.98 20.41 -10.16
CA LEU A 653 -32.90 19.50 -9.47
C LEU A 653 -33.11 19.92 -8.01
N LEU A 654 -32.02 20.17 -7.28
CA LEU A 654 -32.07 20.61 -5.87
C LEU A 654 -32.76 21.97 -5.73
N THR A 655 -32.52 22.91 -6.65
CA THR A 655 -33.17 24.23 -6.64
C THR A 655 -34.70 24.13 -6.83
N ARG A 656 -35.18 23.03 -7.43
CA ARG A 656 -36.61 22.78 -7.69
C ARG A 656 -37.26 21.83 -6.68
N GLU A 657 -36.57 21.48 -5.59
CA GLU A 657 -37.03 20.54 -4.57
C GLU A 657 -38.45 20.84 -4.07
N LEU A 658 -38.72 22.09 -3.70
CA LEU A 658 -40.04 22.49 -3.18
C LEU A 658 -41.20 22.27 -4.17
N SER A 659 -40.96 22.27 -5.48
CA SER A 659 -42.00 22.11 -6.50
C SER A 659 -42.14 20.68 -7.02
N LEU A 660 -41.02 19.95 -7.09
CA LEU A 660 -40.96 18.59 -7.61
C LEU A 660 -41.18 17.52 -6.51
N ALA A 661 -40.60 17.69 -5.32
CA ALA A 661 -40.75 16.74 -4.21
C ALA A 661 -42.18 16.66 -3.69
N ARG A 662 -42.93 17.77 -3.71
CA ARG A 662 -44.36 17.81 -3.32
C ARG A 662 -45.27 16.92 -4.16
N ARG A 663 -44.83 16.52 -5.36
CA ARG A 663 -45.63 15.70 -6.29
C ARG A 663 -45.40 14.21 -6.08
N ASP A 664 -44.15 13.83 -5.83
CA ASP A 664 -43.72 12.45 -5.60
C ASP A 664 -42.34 12.49 -4.91
N GLU A 665 -42.35 12.40 -3.58
CA GLU A 665 -41.15 12.56 -2.75
C GLU A 665 -40.13 11.43 -2.98
N GLU A 666 -40.60 10.18 -3.06
CA GLU A 666 -39.73 9.02 -3.30
C GLU A 666 -39.10 9.05 -4.69
N ALA A 667 -39.89 9.36 -5.73
CA ALA A 667 -39.33 9.42 -7.08
C ALA A 667 -38.39 10.62 -7.25
N PHE A 668 -38.63 11.73 -6.53
CA PHE A 668 -37.69 12.85 -6.49
C PHE A 668 -36.38 12.48 -5.79
N PHE A 669 -36.44 11.84 -4.62
CA PHE A 669 -35.25 11.38 -3.90
C PHE A 669 -34.39 10.45 -4.78
N ASP A 670 -35.03 9.47 -5.43
CA ASP A 670 -34.40 8.56 -6.39
C ASP A 670 -33.72 9.32 -7.56
N ALA A 671 -34.42 10.29 -8.16
CA ALA A 671 -33.86 11.08 -9.26
C ALA A 671 -32.68 11.97 -8.83
N VAL A 672 -32.77 12.60 -7.65
CA VAL A 672 -31.68 13.43 -7.11
C VAL A 672 -30.48 12.55 -6.78
N GLN A 673 -30.68 11.38 -6.20
CA GLN A 673 -29.58 10.48 -5.88
C GLN A 673 -28.89 9.96 -7.15
N ASN A 674 -29.64 9.58 -8.19
CA ASN A 674 -29.04 9.27 -9.50
C ASN A 674 -28.23 10.46 -10.05
N ALA A 675 -28.73 11.70 -9.94
CA ALA A 675 -27.97 12.88 -10.38
C ALA A 675 -26.66 13.09 -9.58
N ARG A 676 -26.64 12.72 -8.28
CA ARG A 676 -25.43 12.71 -7.45
C ARG A 676 -24.45 11.61 -7.87
N VAL A 677 -24.94 10.43 -8.23
CA VAL A 677 -24.11 9.36 -8.81
C VAL A 677 -23.45 9.85 -10.09
N VAL A 678 -24.18 10.50 -11.01
CA VAL A 678 -23.58 11.02 -12.25
C VAL A 678 -22.46 12.04 -11.96
N ALA A 679 -22.71 13.00 -11.06
CA ALA A 679 -21.69 13.99 -10.68
C ALA A 679 -20.49 13.37 -9.96
N GLY A 680 -20.74 12.39 -9.10
CA GLY A 680 -19.70 11.65 -8.39
C GLY A 680 -18.86 10.78 -9.33
N ALA A 681 -19.49 10.05 -10.24
CA ALA A 681 -18.86 9.17 -11.20
C ALA A 681 -17.96 9.95 -12.18
N GLU A 682 -18.42 11.11 -12.67
CA GLU A 682 -17.60 12.00 -13.52
C GLU A 682 -16.29 12.38 -12.79
N ARG A 683 -16.39 12.81 -11.53
CA ARG A 683 -15.24 13.16 -10.71
C ARG A 683 -14.35 11.95 -10.44
N TYR A 684 -14.94 10.78 -10.17
CA TYR A 684 -14.24 9.53 -9.92
C TYR A 684 -13.38 9.12 -11.13
N TYR A 685 -13.94 9.07 -12.34
CA TYR A 685 -13.17 8.67 -13.54
C TYR A 685 -12.04 9.64 -13.86
N ARG A 686 -12.17 10.91 -13.47
CA ARG A 686 -11.12 11.90 -13.63
C ARG A 686 -10.00 11.70 -12.60
N ALA A 687 -10.36 11.48 -11.33
CA ALA A 687 -9.43 11.20 -10.23
C ALA A 687 -8.63 9.90 -10.43
N MET A 688 -9.23 8.92 -11.11
CA MET A 688 -8.63 7.63 -11.45
C MET A 688 -7.24 7.72 -12.12
N TYR A 689 -6.96 8.81 -12.83
CA TYR A 689 -5.68 9.03 -13.51
C TYR A 689 -4.69 9.91 -12.73
N TYR A 690 -5.08 10.43 -11.56
CA TYR A 690 -4.22 11.24 -10.68
C TYR A 690 -3.63 10.43 -9.52
N GLY A 691 -4.33 9.43 -8.98
CA GLY A 691 -3.82 8.54 -7.93
C GLY A 691 -4.86 7.58 -7.36
N SER A 692 -4.44 6.35 -7.02
CA SER A 692 -5.31 5.25 -6.55
C SER A 692 -6.03 5.57 -5.25
N ALA A 693 -5.33 6.16 -4.27
CA ALA A 693 -5.92 6.53 -2.97
C ALA A 693 -7.00 7.62 -3.10
N GLN A 694 -6.85 8.55 -4.05
CA GLN A 694 -7.84 9.61 -4.26
C GLN A 694 -9.14 9.05 -4.85
N SER A 695 -9.07 8.17 -5.83
CA SER A 695 -10.27 7.52 -6.39
C SER A 695 -10.94 6.59 -5.37
N TRP A 696 -10.14 5.88 -4.56
CA TRP A 696 -10.64 5.07 -3.44
C TRP A 696 -11.43 5.91 -2.43
N ASN A 697 -10.81 6.97 -1.90
CA ASN A 697 -11.43 7.84 -0.90
C ASN A 697 -12.70 8.50 -1.41
N LEU A 698 -12.76 8.85 -2.69
CA LEU A 698 -13.97 9.39 -3.32
C LEU A 698 -15.12 8.38 -3.34
N ARG A 699 -14.84 7.11 -3.64
CA ARG A 699 -15.84 6.04 -3.69
C ARG A 699 -16.43 5.76 -2.30
N ASP A 700 -15.58 5.53 -1.31
CA ASP A 700 -16.05 5.23 0.05
C ASP A 700 -16.73 6.43 0.72
N THR A 701 -16.24 7.65 0.48
CA THR A 701 -16.94 8.86 0.90
C THR A 701 -18.32 8.94 0.24
N HIS A 702 -18.44 8.60 -1.04
CA HIS A 702 -19.73 8.58 -1.72
C HIS A 702 -20.68 7.56 -1.07
N MET A 703 -20.23 6.32 -0.82
CA MET A 703 -21.04 5.28 -0.18
C MET A 703 -21.56 5.74 1.20
N PHE A 704 -20.68 6.30 2.03
CA PHE A 704 -21.06 6.83 3.34
C PHE A 704 -22.08 7.98 3.24
N GLN A 705 -21.85 8.94 2.34
CA GLN A 705 -22.78 10.06 2.14
C GLN A 705 -24.13 9.61 1.57
N THR A 706 -24.15 8.58 0.74
CA THR A 706 -25.38 7.96 0.25
C THR A 706 -26.13 7.28 1.38
N LEU A 707 -25.44 6.51 2.24
CA LEU A 707 -26.03 5.91 3.44
C LEU A 707 -26.69 6.95 4.34
N LYS A 708 -25.96 8.03 4.67
CA LYS A 708 -26.48 9.14 5.50
C LYS A 708 -27.76 9.74 4.91
N ARG A 709 -27.79 10.00 3.60
CA ARG A 709 -28.98 10.53 2.91
C ARG A 709 -30.16 9.56 2.92
N ILE A 710 -29.92 8.25 2.76
CA ILE A 710 -30.99 7.25 2.88
C ILE A 710 -31.58 7.30 4.28
N MET A 711 -30.74 7.32 5.31
CA MET A 711 -31.19 7.37 6.70
C MET A 711 -31.94 8.66 7.00
N ASP A 712 -31.43 9.81 6.57
CA ASP A 712 -32.09 11.10 6.72
C ASP A 712 -33.46 11.14 6.02
N HIS A 713 -33.56 10.52 4.83
CA HIS A 713 -34.82 10.41 4.09
C HIS A 713 -35.84 9.47 4.75
N VAL A 714 -35.38 8.40 5.38
CA VAL A 714 -36.25 7.48 6.14
C VAL A 714 -36.71 8.11 7.45
N GLY A 715 -35.84 8.87 8.12
CA GLY A 715 -36.15 9.62 9.33
C GLY A 715 -35.20 9.34 10.49
N PRO A 716 -35.44 9.97 11.65
CA PRO A 716 -34.52 9.90 12.80
C PRO A 716 -34.38 8.49 13.38
N ASP A 717 -35.43 7.66 13.29
CA ASP A 717 -35.45 6.28 13.79
C ASP A 717 -34.92 5.27 12.76
N ALA A 718 -34.31 5.75 11.66
CA ALA A 718 -33.75 4.88 10.63
C ALA A 718 -32.59 4.04 11.18
N LYS A 719 -32.66 2.73 10.91
CA LYS A 719 -31.62 1.76 11.26
C LYS A 719 -31.23 0.95 10.04
N ALA A 720 -29.93 0.96 9.74
CA ALA A 720 -29.40 0.43 8.49
C ALA A 720 -28.49 -0.78 8.70
N ILE A 721 -28.58 -1.73 7.78
CA ILE A 721 -27.67 -2.86 7.67
C ILE A 721 -26.92 -2.67 6.35
N VAL A 722 -25.59 -2.64 6.41
CA VAL A 722 -24.74 -2.45 5.23
C VAL A 722 -24.09 -3.78 4.87
N TRP A 723 -24.22 -4.23 3.62
CA TRP A 723 -23.46 -5.36 3.08
C TRP A 723 -22.40 -4.83 2.12
N ALA A 724 -21.14 -4.96 2.49
CA ALA A 724 -20.00 -4.59 1.66
C ALA A 724 -18.80 -5.47 1.99
N HIS A 725 -17.74 -5.39 1.19
CA HIS A 725 -16.52 -6.15 1.44
C HIS A 725 -15.84 -5.76 2.76
N ASN A 726 -15.05 -6.67 3.37
CA ASN A 726 -14.26 -6.38 4.57
C ASN A 726 -13.37 -5.13 4.41
N SER A 727 -12.82 -4.90 3.22
CA SER A 727 -12.03 -3.72 2.87
C SER A 727 -12.79 -2.40 3.01
N HIS A 728 -14.12 -2.44 2.91
CA HIS A 728 -14.99 -1.28 3.04
C HIS A 728 -15.51 -1.08 4.46
N ILE A 729 -15.81 -2.16 5.20
CA ILE A 729 -16.58 -2.07 6.45
C ILE A 729 -15.76 -2.06 7.74
N GLY A 730 -14.51 -2.51 7.73
CA GLY A 730 -13.62 -2.44 8.91
C GLY A 730 -13.14 -1.01 9.16
N ASP A 731 -12.56 -0.72 10.33
CA ASP A 731 -11.89 0.57 10.55
C ASP A 731 -10.55 0.62 9.80
N ALA A 732 -10.48 1.37 8.69
CA ALA A 732 -9.27 1.45 7.86
C ALA A 732 -8.04 2.01 8.58
N ARG A 733 -8.19 2.78 9.67
CA ARG A 733 -7.06 3.44 10.37
C ARG A 733 -6.06 2.45 10.95
N VAL A 734 -6.51 1.21 11.20
CA VAL A 734 -5.71 0.13 11.79
C VAL A 734 -5.34 -0.96 10.78
N THR A 735 -5.43 -0.64 9.49
CA THR A 735 -4.98 -1.49 8.38
C THR A 735 -3.95 -0.74 7.53
N ASP A 736 -3.20 -1.46 6.67
CA ASP A 736 -2.26 -0.78 5.75
C ASP A 736 -2.95 0.25 4.84
N MET A 737 -4.26 0.09 4.58
CA MET A 737 -5.04 1.03 3.77
C MET A 737 -5.00 2.42 4.39
N GLY A 738 -5.41 2.56 5.66
CA GLY A 738 -5.37 3.84 6.35
C GLY A 738 -3.95 4.24 6.77
N ALA A 739 -3.19 3.32 7.36
CA ALA A 739 -1.91 3.63 7.98
C ALA A 739 -0.79 3.92 6.96
N SER A 740 -0.78 3.24 5.81
CA SER A 740 0.31 3.34 4.83
C SER A 740 -0.09 3.96 3.50
N ARG A 741 -1.36 3.84 3.09
CA ARG A 741 -1.84 4.31 1.76
C ARG A 741 -2.67 5.59 1.82
N GLY A 742 -3.07 6.03 3.03
CA GLY A 742 -3.97 7.17 3.20
C GLY A 742 -5.38 6.93 2.65
N GLU A 743 -5.77 5.65 2.56
CA GLU A 743 -7.08 5.21 2.11
C GLU A 743 -8.06 5.16 3.29
N LEU A 744 -9.24 5.76 3.13
CA LEU A 744 -10.35 5.67 4.08
C LEU A 744 -11.41 4.69 3.58
N ASN A 745 -12.31 4.25 4.47
CA ASN A 745 -13.43 3.42 4.08
C ASN A 745 -14.74 3.77 4.80
N ILE A 746 -15.87 3.23 4.33
CA ILE A 746 -17.18 3.48 4.95
C ILE A 746 -17.25 3.02 6.41
N GLY A 747 -16.54 1.95 6.78
CA GLY A 747 -16.45 1.46 8.16
C GLY A 747 -15.88 2.51 9.12
N GLN A 748 -14.72 3.07 8.77
CA GLN A 748 -14.11 4.18 9.49
C GLN A 748 -15.07 5.38 9.57
N LEU A 749 -15.65 5.81 8.45
CA LEU A 749 -16.53 6.98 8.42
C LEU A 749 -17.79 6.78 9.29
N CYS A 750 -18.36 5.58 9.28
CA CYS A 750 -19.47 5.21 10.16
C CYS A 750 -19.06 5.28 11.65
N ARG A 751 -17.87 4.79 11.99
CA ARG A 751 -17.34 4.88 13.36
C ARG A 751 -17.10 6.32 13.79
N GLU A 752 -16.57 7.16 12.92
CA GLU A 752 -16.33 8.58 13.20
C GLU A 752 -17.63 9.38 13.40
N GLU A 753 -18.66 9.09 12.61
CA GLU A 753 -19.95 9.79 12.70
C GLU A 753 -20.83 9.28 13.84
N TRP A 754 -20.91 7.95 14.04
CA TRP A 754 -21.88 7.33 14.95
C TRP A 754 -21.26 6.64 16.17
N GLY A 755 -19.93 6.58 16.28
CA GLY A 755 -19.24 5.96 17.42
C GLY A 755 -19.70 4.52 17.64
N ASP A 756 -20.06 4.20 18.88
CA ASP A 756 -20.55 2.87 19.27
C ASP A 756 -21.94 2.52 18.72
N ALA A 757 -22.65 3.50 18.12
CA ALA A 757 -23.87 3.22 17.38
C ALA A 757 -23.62 2.66 15.97
N ALA A 758 -22.35 2.52 15.55
CA ALA A 758 -21.95 1.74 14.40
C ALA A 758 -21.28 0.43 14.86
N ALA A 759 -21.83 -0.71 14.46
CA ALA A 759 -21.24 -2.03 14.70
C ALA A 759 -20.60 -2.58 13.43
N LEU A 760 -19.31 -2.88 13.46
CA LEU A 760 -18.51 -3.39 12.34
C LEU A 760 -18.27 -4.89 12.53
N ILE A 761 -18.77 -5.73 11.61
CA ILE A 761 -18.70 -7.19 11.73
C ILE A 761 -18.00 -7.77 10.50
N GLY A 762 -16.75 -8.20 10.67
CA GLY A 762 -15.93 -8.83 9.63
C GLY A 762 -16.22 -10.32 9.49
N PHE A 763 -15.85 -10.88 8.35
CA PHE A 763 -15.99 -12.33 8.06
C PHE A 763 -14.66 -12.90 7.58
N GLY A 764 -14.37 -14.17 7.86
CA GLY A 764 -13.14 -14.84 7.43
C GLY A 764 -13.33 -16.31 7.07
N THR A 765 -12.38 -16.85 6.30
CA THR A 765 -12.28 -18.28 5.98
C THR A 765 -10.84 -18.73 5.79
N ASP A 766 -10.56 -20.00 6.12
CA ASP A 766 -9.26 -20.62 5.85
C ASP A 766 -9.17 -21.08 4.39
N SER A 767 -10.13 -21.87 3.93
CA SER A 767 -10.08 -22.51 2.61
C SER A 767 -11.48 -22.80 2.05
N GLY A 768 -11.55 -23.29 0.81
CA GLY A 768 -12.84 -23.54 0.17
C GLY A 768 -12.83 -23.31 -1.33
N THR A 769 -13.96 -22.88 -1.87
CA THR A 769 -14.07 -22.36 -3.23
C THR A 769 -14.73 -21.00 -3.27
N VAL A 770 -14.40 -20.20 -4.29
CA VAL A 770 -14.92 -18.85 -4.51
C VAL A 770 -15.28 -18.66 -5.99
N ALA A 771 -16.39 -17.99 -6.26
CA ALA A 771 -16.73 -17.50 -7.60
C ALA A 771 -16.00 -16.18 -7.88
N CYS A 772 -15.16 -16.13 -8.90
CA CYS A 772 -14.25 -15.01 -9.16
C CYS A 772 -13.86 -14.97 -10.65
N ALA A 773 -13.11 -13.96 -11.07
CA ALA A 773 -12.46 -13.92 -12.37
C ALA A 773 -10.92 -13.88 -12.23
N SER A 774 -10.20 -14.26 -13.29
CA SER A 774 -8.74 -14.05 -13.39
C SER A 774 -8.37 -12.59 -13.70
N ASP A 775 -9.17 -11.92 -14.53
CA ASP A 775 -8.95 -10.57 -15.03
C ASP A 775 -10.27 -9.78 -15.03
N TRP A 776 -10.17 -8.45 -15.00
CA TRP A 776 -11.33 -7.56 -15.17
C TRP A 776 -12.06 -7.91 -16.47
N ASP A 777 -13.40 -7.93 -16.40
CA ASP A 777 -14.30 -8.34 -17.48
C ASP A 777 -14.08 -9.77 -18.00
N GLY A 778 -13.28 -10.57 -17.29
CA GLY A 778 -13.08 -11.99 -17.57
C GLY A 778 -14.31 -12.84 -17.23
N PRO A 779 -14.39 -14.08 -17.75
CA PRO A 779 -15.46 -15.00 -17.40
C PRO A 779 -15.42 -15.36 -15.91
N MET A 780 -16.60 -15.64 -15.34
CA MET A 780 -16.67 -16.21 -14.00
C MET A 780 -16.06 -17.61 -13.98
N GLU A 781 -15.23 -17.85 -12.99
CA GLU A 781 -14.58 -19.11 -12.67
C GLU A 781 -14.87 -19.49 -11.21
N ILE A 782 -14.90 -20.80 -10.93
CA ILE A 782 -14.87 -21.30 -9.55
C ILE A 782 -13.44 -21.70 -9.25
N LYS A 783 -12.80 -21.00 -8.32
CA LYS A 783 -11.41 -21.26 -7.93
C LYS A 783 -11.34 -21.77 -6.49
N ALA A 784 -10.32 -22.58 -6.20
CA ALA A 784 -10.03 -23.02 -4.85
C ALA A 784 -9.34 -21.89 -4.07
N VAL A 785 -9.86 -21.58 -2.88
CA VAL A 785 -9.20 -20.65 -1.95
C VAL A 785 -8.04 -21.39 -1.31
N ARG A 786 -6.83 -20.81 -1.36
CA ARG A 786 -5.66 -21.40 -0.71
C ARG A 786 -5.86 -21.42 0.81
N PRO A 787 -5.30 -22.41 1.53
CA PRO A 787 -5.28 -22.35 3.00
C PRO A 787 -4.71 -21.04 3.52
N SER A 788 -5.17 -20.61 4.69
CA SER A 788 -4.71 -19.39 5.35
C SER A 788 -3.19 -19.42 5.56
N ARG A 789 -2.57 -18.22 5.58
CA ARG A 789 -1.13 -18.13 5.81
C ARG A 789 -0.81 -18.24 7.30
N PRO A 790 0.31 -18.87 7.70
CA PRO A 790 0.67 -19.00 9.12
C PRO A 790 0.83 -17.68 9.89
N ASP A 791 1.08 -16.57 9.18
CA ASP A 791 1.25 -15.22 9.70
C ASP A 791 -0.05 -14.37 9.62
N SER A 792 -1.21 -15.00 9.42
CA SER A 792 -2.50 -14.32 9.25
C SER A 792 -3.48 -14.56 10.39
N HIS A 793 -4.46 -13.65 10.55
CA HIS A 793 -5.55 -13.80 11.52
C HIS A 793 -6.41 -15.04 11.22
N GLU A 794 -6.58 -15.38 9.94
CA GLU A 794 -7.27 -16.60 9.50
C GLU A 794 -6.58 -17.85 10.02
N SER A 795 -5.24 -17.90 10.07
CA SER A 795 -4.53 -19.06 10.61
C SER A 795 -4.72 -19.22 12.11
N VAL A 796 -4.81 -18.12 12.85
CA VAL A 796 -5.16 -18.15 14.28
C VAL A 796 -6.58 -18.70 14.47
N CYS A 797 -7.54 -18.25 13.66
CA CYS A 797 -8.92 -18.73 13.69
C CYS A 797 -9.02 -20.22 13.31
N HIS A 798 -8.33 -20.64 12.26
CA HIS A 798 -8.25 -22.03 11.82
C HIS A 798 -7.67 -22.95 12.91
N ALA A 799 -6.58 -22.52 13.56
CA ALA A 799 -5.94 -23.27 14.63
C ALA A 799 -6.81 -23.41 15.89
N ALA A 800 -7.86 -22.58 16.05
CA ALA A 800 -8.84 -22.77 17.10
C ALA A 800 -9.63 -24.09 16.93
N GLY A 801 -9.69 -24.65 15.72
CA GLY A 801 -10.28 -25.97 15.47
C GLY A 801 -11.80 -26.03 15.61
N ILE A 802 -12.47 -24.88 15.50
CA ILE A 802 -13.92 -24.75 15.53
C ILE A 802 -14.39 -24.40 14.12
N GLU A 803 -15.31 -25.20 13.58
CA GLU A 803 -15.74 -25.08 12.18
C GLU A 803 -16.32 -23.70 11.87
N ARG A 804 -17.19 -23.17 12.74
CA ARG A 804 -17.91 -21.90 12.52
C ARG A 804 -18.18 -21.24 13.86
N PHE A 805 -17.81 -19.96 14.01
CA PHE A 805 -17.98 -19.25 15.28
C PHE A 805 -18.06 -17.74 15.11
N LEU A 806 -18.51 -17.05 16.18
CA LEU A 806 -18.45 -15.61 16.35
C LEU A 806 -17.40 -15.27 17.42
N LEU A 807 -16.58 -14.25 17.14
CA LEU A 807 -15.78 -13.54 18.12
C LEU A 807 -16.45 -12.21 18.45
N ASP A 808 -16.62 -11.93 19.74
CA ASP A 808 -17.05 -10.62 20.22
C ASP A 808 -15.81 -9.82 20.61
N LEU A 809 -15.44 -8.88 19.74
CA LEU A 809 -14.23 -8.09 19.86
C LEU A 809 -14.51 -6.74 20.52
N ARG A 810 -15.72 -6.46 21.02
CA ARG A 810 -16.00 -5.15 21.63
C ARG A 810 -15.20 -4.92 22.92
N PRO A 811 -14.75 -3.68 23.19
CA PRO A 811 -14.10 -3.33 24.45
C PRO A 811 -14.95 -3.73 25.66
N GLY A 812 -14.32 -4.28 26.70
CA GLY A 812 -14.95 -4.69 27.94
C GLY A 812 -15.65 -6.06 27.92
N VAL A 813 -15.73 -6.75 26.78
CA VAL A 813 -16.36 -8.08 26.69
C VAL A 813 -15.37 -9.20 27.01
N ASN A 814 -14.24 -9.24 26.31
CA ASN A 814 -13.18 -10.21 26.54
C ASN A 814 -11.81 -9.58 26.20
N GLU A 815 -11.13 -9.06 27.22
CA GLU A 815 -9.85 -8.34 27.04
C GLU A 815 -8.70 -9.28 26.64
N ASP A 816 -8.71 -10.54 27.09
CA ASP A 816 -7.70 -11.52 26.69
C ASP A 816 -7.80 -11.81 25.18
N LEU A 817 -9.02 -11.99 24.66
CA LEU A 817 -9.28 -12.15 23.23
C LEU A 817 -8.85 -10.90 22.47
N ARG A 818 -9.24 -9.71 22.94
CA ARG A 818 -8.86 -8.44 22.29
C ARG A 818 -7.35 -8.29 22.22
N ALA A 819 -6.63 -8.56 23.30
CA ALA A 819 -5.17 -8.52 23.34
C ALA A 819 -4.54 -9.53 22.37
N ALA A 820 -5.06 -10.77 22.32
CA ALA A 820 -4.57 -11.78 21.39
C ALA A 820 -4.75 -11.39 19.90
N MET A 821 -5.83 -10.66 19.61
CA MET A 821 -6.17 -10.16 18.27
C MET A 821 -5.74 -8.69 18.06
N ALA A 822 -4.90 -8.13 18.94
CA ALA A 822 -4.34 -6.78 18.81
C ALA A 822 -2.98 -6.74 18.11
N GLU A 823 -2.32 -7.90 17.96
CA GLU A 823 -1.08 -8.00 17.19
C GLU A 823 -1.37 -7.77 15.69
N PRO A 824 -0.62 -6.89 15.01
CA PRO A 824 -0.73 -6.71 13.56
C PRO A 824 -0.40 -8.01 12.84
N ARG A 825 -1.36 -8.56 12.09
CA ARG A 825 -1.18 -9.75 11.25
C ARG A 825 -1.83 -9.53 9.91
N LEU A 826 -1.50 -10.39 8.94
CA LEU A 826 -2.17 -10.34 7.65
C LEU A 826 -3.66 -10.71 7.80
N GLU A 827 -4.52 -10.02 7.07
CA GLU A 827 -5.93 -10.37 6.84
C GLU A 827 -6.15 -10.52 5.34
N ARG A 828 -6.96 -11.50 4.96
CA ARG A 828 -7.29 -11.85 3.58
C ARG A 828 -8.47 -11.04 3.06
N TYR A 829 -8.34 -10.53 1.84
CA TYR A 829 -9.34 -9.76 1.12
C TYR A 829 -9.40 -10.19 -0.35
N ILE A 830 -10.35 -11.07 -0.70
CA ILE A 830 -10.52 -11.57 -2.07
C ILE A 830 -11.65 -10.80 -2.76
N GLY A 831 -11.31 -9.89 -3.66
CA GLY A 831 -12.31 -9.16 -4.44
C GLY A 831 -13.03 -10.02 -5.49
N VAL A 832 -13.52 -9.35 -6.54
CA VAL A 832 -14.14 -10.02 -7.70
C VAL A 832 -13.09 -10.73 -8.56
N ILE A 833 -11.83 -10.31 -8.44
CA ILE A 833 -10.65 -10.93 -9.02
C ILE A 833 -9.98 -11.78 -7.95
N TYR A 834 -9.64 -13.02 -8.30
CA TYR A 834 -8.83 -13.88 -7.45
C TYR A 834 -7.71 -14.56 -8.24
N ARG A 835 -6.48 -14.32 -7.82
CA ARG A 835 -5.26 -14.92 -8.37
C ARG A 835 -4.53 -15.69 -7.26
N PRO A 836 -4.81 -16.99 -7.08
CA PRO A 836 -4.13 -17.83 -6.09
C PRO A 836 -2.60 -17.76 -6.17
N GLU A 837 -2.08 -17.50 -7.37
CA GLU A 837 -0.65 -17.42 -7.67
C GLU A 837 0.02 -16.19 -7.03
N THR A 838 -0.72 -15.09 -6.87
CA THR A 838 -0.23 -13.82 -6.31
C THR A 838 -0.89 -13.43 -4.99
N GLU A 839 -1.65 -14.34 -4.37
CA GLU A 839 -2.56 -14.05 -3.25
C GLU A 839 -1.94 -13.23 -2.11
N ARG A 840 -0.68 -13.50 -1.71
CA ARG A 840 0.00 -12.72 -0.66
C ARG A 840 0.10 -11.22 -1.00
N TRP A 841 0.29 -10.89 -2.27
CA TRP A 841 0.51 -9.52 -2.72
C TRP A 841 -0.78 -8.81 -3.08
N SER A 842 -1.72 -9.53 -3.69
CA SER A 842 -2.99 -8.95 -4.17
C SER A 842 -4.14 -9.04 -3.17
N HIS A 843 -4.10 -9.99 -2.23
CA HIS A 843 -5.26 -10.33 -1.40
C HIS A 843 -4.95 -10.41 0.10
N TYR A 844 -3.80 -9.92 0.55
CA TYR A 844 -3.47 -9.81 1.97
C TYR A 844 -2.93 -8.43 2.31
N SER A 845 -3.36 -7.90 3.46
CA SER A 845 -2.84 -6.66 4.05
C SER A 845 -2.71 -6.82 5.55
N HIS A 846 -1.82 -6.08 6.22
CA HIS A 846 -1.79 -6.07 7.68
C HIS A 846 -3.00 -5.34 8.23
N ALA A 847 -3.54 -5.89 9.31
CA ALA A 847 -4.64 -5.33 10.06
C ALA A 847 -4.53 -5.71 11.54
N ILE A 848 -5.12 -4.87 12.39
CA ILE A 848 -5.33 -5.17 13.81
C ILE A 848 -6.81 -5.53 14.01
N LEU A 849 -7.12 -6.84 14.01
CA LEU A 849 -8.49 -7.33 13.92
C LEU A 849 -9.39 -6.82 15.07
N SER A 850 -8.88 -6.77 16.30
CA SER A 850 -9.62 -6.30 17.48
C SER A 850 -9.93 -4.79 17.49
N ALA A 851 -9.20 -4.00 16.70
CA ALA A 851 -9.45 -2.58 16.54
C ALA A 851 -10.24 -2.27 15.26
N GLN A 852 -10.19 -3.19 14.29
CA GLN A 852 -10.88 -3.05 13.01
C GLN A 852 -12.36 -3.41 13.09
N TYR A 853 -12.72 -4.40 13.91
CA TYR A 853 -14.09 -4.93 14.01
C TYR A 853 -14.59 -5.04 15.46
N ASP A 854 -15.90 -4.91 15.66
CA ASP A 854 -16.60 -5.23 16.92
C ASP A 854 -16.95 -6.72 17.00
N GLY A 855 -17.12 -7.38 15.85
CA GLY A 855 -17.37 -8.81 15.77
C GLY A 855 -16.67 -9.44 14.56
N PHE A 856 -16.30 -10.71 14.68
CA PHE A 856 -15.70 -11.46 13.57
C PHE A 856 -16.34 -12.83 13.42
N VAL A 857 -16.93 -13.09 12.24
CA VAL A 857 -17.62 -14.34 11.91
C VAL A 857 -16.68 -15.24 11.13
N TRP A 858 -16.46 -16.44 11.63
CA TRP A 858 -15.55 -17.41 11.04
C TRP A 858 -16.29 -18.57 10.38
N PHE A 859 -15.81 -18.97 9.19
CA PHE A 859 -16.14 -20.24 8.54
C PHE A 859 -14.85 -20.93 8.14
N ASP A 860 -14.55 -22.10 8.70
CA ASP A 860 -13.29 -22.80 8.42
C ASP A 860 -13.18 -23.23 6.96
N ARG A 861 -14.31 -23.62 6.35
CA ARG A 861 -14.38 -24.00 4.95
C ARG A 861 -15.62 -23.45 4.26
N THR A 862 -15.44 -22.90 3.07
CA THR A 862 -16.52 -22.24 2.31
C THR A 862 -16.67 -22.76 0.87
N ARG A 863 -17.75 -22.34 0.19
CA ARG A 863 -18.10 -22.73 -1.18
C ARG A 863 -18.47 -21.52 -2.03
N ALA A 864 -18.20 -21.64 -3.33
CA ALA A 864 -18.57 -20.63 -4.31
C ALA A 864 -20.09 -20.45 -4.41
N VAL A 865 -20.55 -19.22 -4.62
CA VAL A 865 -21.95 -18.93 -4.94
C VAL A 865 -22.38 -19.59 -6.24
N VAL A 866 -23.69 -19.85 -6.37
CA VAL A 866 -24.29 -20.35 -7.61
C VAL A 866 -24.91 -19.17 -8.37
N PRO A 867 -24.34 -18.76 -9.53
CA PRO A 867 -24.88 -17.63 -10.31
C PRO A 867 -26.22 -17.99 -10.95
N LEU A 868 -27.09 -17.00 -11.15
CA LEU A 868 -28.31 -17.18 -11.93
C LEU A 868 -28.05 -16.96 -13.43
N PRO A 869 -28.73 -17.70 -14.33
CA PRO A 869 -28.49 -17.59 -15.78
C PRO A 869 -28.67 -16.18 -16.31
N ILE A 870 -27.84 -15.80 -17.30
CA ILE A 870 -28.00 -14.62 -18.14
C ILE A 870 -28.16 -15.14 -19.57
N GLU A 871 -29.25 -14.76 -20.26
CA GLU A 871 -29.24 -14.81 -21.72
C GLU A 871 -28.17 -13.81 -22.17
N THR A 872 -27.10 -14.30 -22.80
CA THR A 872 -25.95 -13.49 -23.19
C THR A 872 -26.41 -12.41 -24.18
N ILE A 873 -26.74 -11.22 -23.69
CA ILE A 873 -26.91 -10.04 -24.52
C ILE A 873 -25.49 -9.59 -24.86
N GLY A 874 -25.04 -9.91 -26.07
CA GLY A 874 -23.80 -9.38 -26.61
C GLY A 874 -23.87 -7.85 -26.67
N GLY A 875 -22.90 -7.20 -26.03
CA GLY A 875 -22.67 -5.75 -26.10
C GLY A 875 -23.50 -4.94 -25.09
N GLY A 876 -23.03 -4.90 -23.84
CA GLY A 876 -23.42 -3.89 -22.84
C GLY A 876 -22.22 -3.00 -22.49
N GLU A 877 -22.49 -1.78 -22.06
CA GLU A 877 -21.52 -0.70 -21.80
C GLU A 877 -20.60 -1.00 -20.60
N ASP A 878 -19.29 -1.08 -20.86
CA ASP A 878 -18.27 -1.49 -19.87
C ASP A 878 -17.77 -0.28 -19.05
N GLU A 879 -18.16 -0.20 -17.78
CA GLU A 879 -17.49 0.63 -16.76
C GLU A 879 -17.00 -0.25 -15.61
N THR A 880 -15.94 -1.01 -15.79
CA THR A 880 -15.42 -1.87 -14.72
C THR A 880 -13.92 -1.74 -14.56
N TYR A 881 -13.49 -0.64 -13.96
CA TYR A 881 -12.19 -0.54 -13.29
C TYR A 881 -12.33 0.12 -11.91
N PRO A 882 -12.75 -0.61 -10.87
CA PRO A 882 -12.27 -0.40 -9.52
C PRO A 882 -10.78 -0.75 -9.42
N PHE A 883 -10.00 0.12 -8.77
CA PHE A 883 -8.69 -0.26 -8.22
C PHE A 883 -8.94 -0.65 -6.78
N GLY A 884 -8.61 -1.88 -6.39
CA GLY A 884 -8.88 -2.37 -5.04
C GLY A 884 -8.91 -3.89 -4.96
N LEU A 885 -7.74 -4.45 -4.62
CA LEU A 885 -7.37 -5.86 -4.41
C LEU A 885 -7.23 -6.75 -5.65
#